data_AF-W4FKQ7-F1
#
_entry.id   AF-W4FKQ7-F1
#
_cell.length_a   1.000
_cell.length_b   1.000
_cell.length_c   1.000
_cell.angle_alpha   90.00
_cell.angle_beta   90.00
_cell.angle_gamma   90.00
#
_symmetry.space_group_name_H-M   'P 1'
#
loop_
_entity.id
_entity.type
_entity.pdbx_description
1 polymer ?
#
loop_
_entity_poly.entity_id
_entity_poly.type
_entity_poly.pdbx_seq_one_letter_code
_entity_poly.pdbx_strand_id
1 'polypeptide(L)'
;MSDRKGLYRLRRLSELLDHSDEEDDDSSMDVDVHVPASQVVGTTDVNAVVDNEEELDASVCVECRHQAAEVFCEQCHDHFCRLCYGGQHRKGNRKTHTFQPILHSAIPSADKDNAVVAAAPSLHESSRLTEGDDSSSNDEAHDDSSTVATPSSRYFRGTASRKSICNLMGSLFLGSKSTSTTTTSSTDAPSSSSSSSSMRDRAKYIPLRLTYEERKRLRTLEAALNVCHYTDKVDAAMNAPAKRTRMQLQEIAGFLSGLVVSIDYTAGQTLLDEKQFDPLAGFFGELFELGRRYKIMNPEKMRGEYGILMYLLQDAVSPAIQDLLGFSPIQPLKTVYALLEAHDSLGLLDHPLIDVATMVVAPDNRNKSRAKIQQQIKAKDQAIRTITHRFVTATLRADDIQQCLYSIADNNYHLYFERDPIDRMIALLRTHFSPDITNDDSLYSLAIVSGSDGARLSHTHTRQYHYVLQSLTLWREIAHDMFRLWCLTDEDLLSGSVGYQLTDTGQGLHRIQPSPLISRAMHVLLHSTQAKLDHWVGSSVIHLGDKNVPNALMFIDKYAQVGHILRPIVRTLDEIDKLVDTSAELRSYVQTSFGGPETLKKDILVDFFREAFDGSGADNFFDAGSCIDGRLTSAWNWCSRLHAKPFFPIFKLAGFVGFDGKFG
;
A
#
# COMPACT_ATOMS: atom_id res chain seq x y z
N MET A 1 -14.53 50.03 -3.63
CA MET A 1 -15.07 49.61 -2.31
C MET A 1 -14.07 48.60 -1.77
N SER A 2 -13.39 48.89 -0.66
CA SER A 2 -12.34 48.02 -0.12
C SER A 2 -12.92 46.70 0.43
N ASP A 3 -12.08 45.68 0.53
CA ASP A 3 -12.52 44.32 0.83
C ASP A 3 -13.00 44.13 2.29
N ARG A 4 -14.30 44.40 2.48
CA ARG A 4 -15.01 44.11 3.74
C ARG A 4 -15.20 42.62 4.01
N LYS A 5 -15.04 41.73 3.01
CA LYS A 5 -15.14 40.27 3.23
C LYS A 5 -13.82 39.75 3.79
N GLY A 6 -12.69 40.04 3.16
CA GLY A 6 -11.36 39.72 3.66
C GLY A 6 -11.12 40.29 5.06
N LEU A 7 -11.43 41.57 5.30
CA LEU A 7 -11.29 42.17 6.64
C LEU A 7 -12.17 41.53 7.72
N TYR A 8 -13.33 40.98 7.36
CA TYR A 8 -14.20 40.24 8.29
C TYR A 8 -13.68 38.81 8.52
N ARG A 9 -13.24 38.13 7.45
CA ARG A 9 -12.58 36.81 7.49
C ARG A 9 -11.33 36.84 8.38
N LEU A 10 -10.47 37.84 8.21
CA LEU A 10 -9.21 37.98 8.95
C LEU A 10 -9.44 38.15 10.46
N ARG A 11 -10.42 38.98 10.87
CA ARG A 11 -10.80 39.09 12.28
C ARG A 11 -11.28 37.76 12.84
N ARG A 12 -12.24 37.12 12.15
CA ARG A 12 -12.80 35.83 12.55
C ARG A 12 -11.75 34.71 12.60
N LEU A 13 -10.76 34.74 11.71
CA LEU A 13 -9.63 33.82 11.72
C LEU A 13 -8.74 34.05 12.94
N SER A 14 -8.35 35.30 13.24
CA SER A 14 -7.55 35.58 14.44
C SER A 14 -8.31 35.20 15.69
N GLU A 15 -9.57 35.64 15.84
CA GLU A 15 -10.46 35.30 16.95
C GLU A 15 -10.49 33.77 17.19
N LEU A 16 -10.72 32.96 16.15
CA LEU A 16 -10.73 31.49 16.27
C LEU A 16 -9.36 30.84 16.55
N LEU A 17 -8.25 31.51 16.26
CA LEU A 17 -6.90 31.04 16.56
C LEU A 17 -6.39 31.51 17.93
N ASP A 18 -6.93 32.61 18.47
CA ASP A 18 -6.51 33.23 19.73
C ASP A 18 -7.29 32.72 20.96
N HIS A 19 -8.48 32.12 20.78
CA HIS A 19 -9.21 31.48 21.89
C HIS A 19 -8.60 30.10 22.25
N SER A 20 -8.07 29.99 23.47
CA SER A 20 -7.68 28.74 24.11
C SER A 20 -8.90 27.92 24.56
N ASP A 21 -8.70 26.62 24.80
CA ASP A 21 -9.77 25.71 25.23
C ASP A 21 -10.19 25.86 26.72
N GLU A 22 -9.59 26.80 27.46
CA GLU A 22 -9.81 27.00 28.89
C GLU A 22 -11.08 27.79 29.24
N GLU A 23 -11.77 28.40 28.26
CA GLU A 23 -12.98 29.21 28.46
C GLU A 23 -14.32 28.47 28.19
N ASP A 24 -14.29 27.26 27.59
CA ASP A 24 -15.48 26.43 27.32
C ASP A 24 -15.91 25.63 28.58
N ASP A 25 -16.28 26.30 29.67
CA ASP A 25 -16.70 25.66 30.94
C ASP A 25 -18.11 25.02 30.86
N ASP A 26 -18.28 23.83 31.45
CA ASP A 26 -19.33 22.87 31.07
C ASP A 26 -20.68 23.15 31.75
N SER A 27 -21.41 24.10 31.16
CA SER A 27 -22.61 24.71 31.75
C SER A 27 -23.95 24.07 31.34
N SER A 28 -24.04 22.73 31.34
CA SER A 28 -25.35 22.05 31.22
C SER A 28 -25.55 20.77 32.04
N MET A 29 -26.22 20.95 33.18
CA MET A 29 -27.08 19.99 33.91
C MET A 29 -26.43 18.78 34.61
N ASP A 30 -26.32 18.88 35.95
CA ASP A 30 -26.03 17.77 36.85
C ASP A 30 -27.00 16.58 36.70
N VAL A 31 -26.44 15.36 36.76
CA VAL A 31 -27.18 14.15 37.13
C VAL A 31 -26.35 13.36 38.15
N ASP A 32 -26.77 13.40 39.41
CA ASP A 32 -26.11 12.73 40.54
C ASP A 32 -25.88 11.23 40.30
N VAL A 33 -24.61 10.81 40.32
CA VAL A 33 -24.22 9.40 40.53
C VAL A 33 -23.07 9.37 41.54
N HIS A 34 -23.31 8.76 42.70
CA HIS A 34 -22.50 8.93 43.90
C HIS A 34 -21.76 7.63 44.31
N VAL A 35 -20.45 7.57 44.08
CA VAL A 35 -19.56 6.44 44.47
C VAL A 35 -18.22 7.03 44.98
N PRO A 36 -17.61 6.52 46.07
CA PRO A 36 -16.71 7.33 46.90
C PRO A 36 -15.20 7.27 46.53
N ALA A 37 -14.44 8.21 47.10
CA ALA A 37 -13.03 8.46 46.83
C ALA A 37 -12.04 7.67 47.71
N SER A 38 -10.80 7.52 47.22
CA SER A 38 -9.62 7.28 48.07
C SER A 38 -8.34 7.95 47.53
N GLN A 39 -7.95 9.04 48.20
CA GLN A 39 -6.57 9.54 48.41
C GLN A 39 -5.54 9.46 47.27
N VAL A 40 -5.19 10.63 46.74
CA VAL A 40 -3.85 10.89 46.16
C VAL A 40 -2.89 11.29 47.29
N VAL A 41 -1.64 10.83 47.22
CA VAL A 41 -0.50 11.46 47.92
C VAL A 41 0.47 11.96 46.85
N GLY A 42 0.68 13.26 46.81
CA GLY A 42 1.66 13.90 45.93
C GLY A 42 2.81 14.51 46.73
N THR A 43 3.96 14.69 46.08
CA THR A 43 5.06 15.53 46.56
C THR A 43 5.53 16.42 45.43
N THR A 44 5.48 17.73 45.65
CA THR A 44 5.99 18.77 44.75
C THR A 44 7.50 18.87 44.82
N ASP A 45 8.13 19.35 43.75
CA ASP A 45 9.14 20.40 43.92
C ASP A 45 9.18 21.36 42.71
N VAL A 46 9.83 22.52 42.86
CA VAL A 46 9.66 23.68 41.97
C VAL A 46 11.01 24.35 41.62
N ASN A 47 11.08 24.90 40.40
CA ASN A 47 12.16 25.74 39.84
C ASN A 47 13.42 25.02 39.33
N ALA A 48 13.53 24.95 38.00
CA ALA A 48 14.80 25.13 37.29
C ALA A 48 14.52 25.88 35.98
N VAL A 49 15.29 26.93 35.69
CA VAL A 49 15.28 27.64 34.40
C VAL A 49 16.63 27.38 33.74
N VAL A 50 16.64 26.81 32.53
CA VAL A 50 17.84 26.58 31.72
C VAL A 50 17.47 26.77 30.24
N ASP A 51 18.41 27.28 29.45
CA ASP A 51 18.24 27.74 28.07
C ASP A 51 18.15 26.62 27.01
N ASN A 52 17.88 27.05 25.76
CA ASN A 52 17.86 26.19 24.57
C ASN A 52 19.24 25.62 24.23
N GLU A 53 19.29 24.32 23.89
CA GLU A 53 19.82 23.79 22.62
C GLU A 53 19.48 22.29 22.53
N GLU A 54 18.97 21.80 21.39
CA GLU A 54 18.76 20.36 21.19
C GLU A 54 20.12 19.67 20.92
N GLU A 55 20.77 19.23 21.99
CA GLU A 55 22.05 18.53 21.94
C GLU A 55 21.90 17.20 21.19
N LEU A 56 22.50 17.11 20.00
CA LEU A 56 22.49 15.91 19.16
C LEU A 56 23.17 14.75 19.90
N ASP A 57 22.39 13.73 20.27
CA ASP A 57 22.85 12.56 21.04
C ASP A 57 24.02 11.83 20.35
N ALA A 58 25.23 12.21 20.76
CA ALA A 58 26.49 11.67 20.28
C ALA A 58 26.76 10.22 20.75
N SER A 59 25.94 9.66 21.65
CA SER A 59 26.11 8.29 22.13
C SER A 59 25.60 7.24 21.15
N VAL A 60 24.73 7.62 20.20
CA VAL A 60 24.10 6.70 19.23
C VAL A 60 24.52 7.01 17.79
N CYS A 61 24.66 5.95 16.98
CA CYS A 61 24.96 6.04 15.56
C CYS A 61 23.88 6.83 14.78
N VAL A 62 24.25 7.96 14.17
CA VAL A 62 23.36 8.86 13.42
C VAL A 62 22.61 8.15 12.27
N GLU A 63 23.26 7.17 11.63
CA GLU A 63 22.76 6.44 10.46
C GLU A 63 21.72 5.37 10.80
N CYS A 64 21.83 4.69 11.96
CA CYS A 64 20.93 3.58 12.32
C CYS A 64 20.11 3.80 13.59
N ARG A 65 20.43 4.83 14.39
CA ARG A 65 19.73 5.25 15.62
C ARG A 65 19.44 4.11 16.62
N HIS A 66 20.28 3.07 16.62
CA HIS A 66 20.03 1.82 17.37
C HIS A 66 21.29 1.16 17.96
N GLN A 67 22.47 1.44 17.42
CA GLN A 67 23.76 1.00 17.99
C GLN A 67 24.54 2.20 18.48
N ALA A 68 25.33 2.02 19.55
CA ALA A 68 26.20 3.06 20.08
C ALA A 68 27.19 3.59 19.01
N ALA A 69 27.55 4.86 19.11
CA ALA A 69 28.52 5.50 18.24
C ALA A 69 29.95 5.09 18.62
N GLU A 70 30.51 4.11 17.92
CA GLU A 70 31.89 3.65 18.12
C GLU A 70 32.95 4.44 17.33
N VAL A 71 32.52 5.27 16.37
CA VAL A 71 33.37 5.89 15.35
C VAL A 71 32.90 7.30 15.04
N PHE A 72 33.73 8.31 15.34
CA PHE A 72 33.53 9.68 14.87
C PHE A 72 34.22 9.89 13.52
N CYS A 73 33.52 10.48 12.54
CA CYS A 73 34.05 10.73 11.20
C CYS A 73 34.48 12.19 11.02
N GLU A 74 35.77 12.44 10.83
CA GLU A 74 36.35 13.80 10.92
C GLU A 74 35.88 14.76 9.83
N GLN A 75 35.50 14.26 8.65
CA GLN A 75 35.01 15.09 7.52
C GLN A 75 33.49 15.07 7.35
N CYS A 76 32.77 14.22 8.09
CA CYS A 76 31.32 14.33 8.21
C CYS A 76 30.90 15.11 9.46
N HIS A 77 31.78 15.18 10.47
CA HIS A 77 31.47 15.61 11.85
C HIS A 77 30.33 14.78 12.50
N ASP A 78 30.19 13.53 12.07
CA ASP A 78 29.10 12.61 12.40
C ASP A 78 29.56 11.41 13.25
N HIS A 79 28.64 10.90 14.05
CA HIS A 79 28.81 9.78 14.98
C HIS A 79 28.22 8.48 14.42
N PHE A 80 29.02 7.41 14.28
CA PHE A 80 28.61 6.14 13.65
C PHE A 80 28.99 4.90 14.47
N CYS A 81 28.23 3.80 14.36
CA CYS A 81 28.73 2.47 14.71
C CYS A 81 29.64 1.93 13.59
N ARG A 82 30.49 0.93 13.89
CA ARG A 82 31.47 0.39 12.90
C ARG A 82 30.82 -0.10 11.59
N LEU A 83 29.63 -0.69 11.67
CA LEU A 83 28.91 -1.22 10.51
C LEU A 83 28.42 -0.10 9.58
N CYS A 84 27.83 0.95 10.14
CA CYS A 84 27.38 2.12 9.38
C CYS A 84 28.56 2.90 8.79
N TYR A 85 29.62 3.11 9.57
CA TYR A 85 30.85 3.72 9.07
C TYR A 85 31.43 2.94 7.89
N GLY A 86 31.63 1.62 8.05
CA GLY A 86 32.16 0.72 7.02
C GLY A 86 31.22 0.49 5.82
N GLY A 87 29.94 0.85 5.93
CA GLY A 87 29.00 0.91 4.83
C GLY A 87 29.14 2.20 4.01
N GLN A 88 28.95 3.34 4.67
CA GLN A 88 28.92 4.67 4.03
C GLN A 88 30.29 5.12 3.50
N HIS A 89 31.38 4.84 4.22
CA HIS A 89 32.74 5.29 3.88
C HIS A 89 33.50 4.28 2.99
N ARG A 90 32.80 3.32 2.36
CA ARG A 90 33.40 2.33 1.44
C ARG A 90 33.29 2.73 -0.04
N LYS A 91 32.50 3.75 -0.38
CA LYS A 91 32.17 4.15 -1.76
C LYS A 91 32.25 5.68 -1.94
N GLY A 92 32.53 6.10 -3.18
CA GLY A 92 32.59 7.53 -3.56
C GLY A 92 33.68 8.31 -2.80
N ASN A 93 33.51 9.64 -2.76
CA ASN A 93 34.48 10.55 -2.14
C ASN A 93 34.63 10.30 -0.62
N ARG A 94 33.59 9.76 0.03
CA ARG A 94 33.61 9.37 1.46
C ARG A 94 34.65 8.28 1.80
N LYS A 95 35.25 7.63 0.80
CA LYS A 95 36.33 6.64 1.00
C LYS A 95 37.65 7.25 1.48
N THR A 96 37.88 8.55 1.32
CA THR A 96 39.08 9.23 1.84
C THR A 96 38.86 9.89 3.20
N HIS A 97 37.74 9.61 3.86
CA HIS A 97 37.48 10.14 5.19
C HIS A 97 38.31 9.39 6.24
N THR A 98 38.76 10.12 7.26
CA THR A 98 39.45 9.60 8.45
C THR A 98 38.51 9.58 9.64
N PHE A 99 38.85 8.79 10.66
CA PHE A 99 37.97 8.56 11.79
C PHE A 99 38.74 8.38 13.09
N GLN A 100 38.08 8.73 14.19
CA GLN A 100 38.55 8.51 15.55
C GLN A 100 37.64 7.47 16.24
N PRO A 101 38.20 6.44 16.91
CA PRO A 101 37.41 5.48 17.67
C PRO A 101 36.92 6.11 18.99
N ILE A 102 35.62 5.98 19.27
CA ILE A 102 34.99 6.53 20.47
C ILE A 102 35.15 5.53 21.63
N LEU A 103 36.11 5.83 22.51
CA LEU A 103 36.41 5.03 23.70
C LEU A 103 35.40 5.29 24.82
N HIS A 104 34.37 4.45 24.89
CA HIS A 104 33.45 4.43 26.03
C HIS A 104 34.19 3.96 27.29
N SER A 105 34.16 4.75 28.36
CA SER A 105 34.70 4.38 29.66
C SER A 105 33.85 3.27 30.29
N ALA A 106 34.39 2.06 30.35
CA ALA A 106 33.67 0.91 30.89
C ALA A 106 33.34 1.09 32.38
N ILE A 107 32.05 1.02 32.71
CA ILE A 107 31.58 0.95 34.10
C ILE A 107 31.94 -0.44 34.64
N PRO A 108 32.61 -0.56 35.81
CA PRO A 108 33.10 -1.84 36.31
C PRO A 108 31.95 -2.72 36.81
N SER A 109 31.65 -3.80 36.07
CA SER A 109 30.79 -4.89 36.52
C SER A 109 31.53 -5.75 37.55
N ALA A 110 30.96 -5.91 38.75
CA ALA A 110 31.54 -6.74 39.82
C ALA A 110 31.55 -8.24 39.47
N ASP A 111 32.49 -8.97 40.06
CA ASP A 111 32.90 -10.31 39.64
C ASP A 111 31.86 -11.43 39.77
N LYS A 112 32.00 -12.43 38.88
CA LYS A 112 32.36 -13.79 39.36
C LYS A 112 33.05 -14.66 38.30
N ASP A 113 34.20 -15.18 38.72
CA ASP A 113 35.16 -16.06 38.03
C ASP A 113 34.54 -17.16 37.15
N ASN A 114 35.07 -17.49 35.97
CA ASN A 114 36.38 -18.16 35.85
C ASN A 114 36.93 -18.25 34.41
N ALA A 115 38.24 -18.53 34.32
CA ALA A 115 38.91 -19.20 33.20
C ALA A 115 39.77 -20.36 33.80
N VAL A 116 40.38 -21.33 33.09
CA VAL A 116 40.86 -21.41 31.70
C VAL A 116 40.94 -22.90 31.24
N VAL A 117 41.16 -23.15 29.95
CA VAL A 117 41.68 -24.37 29.25
C VAL A 117 41.07 -25.79 29.43
N ALA A 118 40.46 -26.25 28.32
CA ALA A 118 40.88 -27.41 27.49
C ALA A 118 40.72 -28.89 27.93
N ALA A 119 40.77 -29.73 26.88
CA ALA A 119 40.89 -31.20 26.83
C ALA A 119 39.61 -32.06 26.94
N ALA A 120 39.64 -33.15 26.17
CA ALA A 120 38.78 -34.34 26.20
C ALA A 120 39.70 -35.56 26.50
N PRO A 121 39.24 -36.83 26.68
CA PRO A 121 37.87 -37.34 26.41
C PRO A 121 37.30 -38.43 27.38
N SER A 122 36.07 -38.87 27.07
CA SER A 122 35.61 -40.29 27.05
C SER A 122 35.04 -41.01 28.30
N LEU A 123 34.08 -41.93 28.00
CA LEU A 123 33.67 -43.20 28.66
C LEU A 123 32.75 -43.26 29.91
N HIS A 124 31.66 -44.05 29.77
CA HIS A 124 30.92 -44.89 30.76
C HIS A 124 30.20 -44.22 31.97
N GLU A 125 29.14 -44.77 32.60
CA GLU A 125 28.15 -45.83 32.25
C GLU A 125 27.00 -45.92 33.30
N SER A 126 25.76 -46.24 32.86
CA SER A 126 24.61 -46.72 33.69
C SER A 126 24.08 -45.79 34.81
N SER A 127 22.94 -46.00 35.49
CA SER A 127 21.90 -47.08 35.50
C SER A 127 20.49 -46.48 35.69
N ARG A 128 19.50 -46.82 34.84
CA ARG A 128 18.38 -47.77 35.12
C ARG A 128 17.61 -47.64 36.45
N LEU A 129 16.33 -47.24 36.34
CA LEU A 129 15.11 -47.95 36.79
C LEU A 129 14.00 -47.66 35.71
N THR A 130 12.91 -48.39 35.39
CA THR A 130 12.10 -49.51 35.95
C THR A 130 11.09 -49.14 37.06
N GLU A 131 9.80 -49.52 37.05
CA GLU A 131 8.95 -50.29 36.10
C GLU A 131 7.45 -50.09 36.47
N GLY A 132 6.50 -50.64 35.68
CA GLY A 132 5.04 -50.61 35.95
C GLY A 132 4.27 -49.52 35.18
N ASP A 133 3.36 -49.75 34.23
CA ASP A 133 2.56 -50.92 33.79
C ASP A 133 1.34 -51.30 34.67
N ASP A 134 0.13 -50.99 34.17
CA ASP A 134 -0.99 -51.95 33.96
C ASP A 134 -2.09 -51.32 33.05
N SER A 135 -3.23 -51.99 32.84
CA SER A 135 -3.92 -52.04 31.53
C SER A 135 -5.45 -52.23 31.57
N SER A 136 -6.08 -52.24 30.37
CA SER A 136 -7.44 -52.75 30.04
C SER A 136 -8.69 -51.95 30.52
N SER A 137 -9.91 -52.11 29.98
CA SER A 137 -10.42 -52.41 28.60
C SER A 137 -11.98 -52.39 28.56
N ASN A 138 -12.58 -52.03 27.41
CA ASN A 138 -13.92 -52.50 26.92
C ASN A 138 -15.20 -52.08 27.72
N ASP A 139 -16.46 -52.14 27.23
CA ASP A 139 -17.13 -52.68 26.00
C ASP A 139 -18.41 -51.85 25.59
N GLU A 140 -18.87 -51.98 24.33
CA GLU A 140 -20.25 -52.12 23.73
C GLU A 140 -21.55 -51.61 24.45
N ALA A 141 -22.75 -51.36 23.84
CA ALA A 141 -23.27 -51.07 22.47
C ALA A 141 -24.84 -50.87 22.49
N HIS A 142 -25.51 -50.64 21.33
CA HIS A 142 -26.99 -50.66 21.04
C HIS A 142 -27.88 -49.51 21.62
N ASP A 143 -29.09 -49.12 21.12
CA ASP A 143 -29.83 -49.00 19.81
C ASP A 143 -31.11 -48.13 20.09
N ASP A 144 -32.11 -47.75 19.25
CA ASP A 144 -32.64 -48.08 17.89
C ASP A 144 -33.38 -46.85 17.24
N SER A 145 -33.98 -47.03 16.05
CA SER A 145 -34.86 -46.17 15.21
C SER A 145 -36.20 -45.72 15.88
N SER A 146 -36.97 -44.70 15.44
CA SER A 146 -37.70 -44.68 14.14
C SER A 146 -38.67 -43.48 13.87
N THR A 147 -38.70 -43.05 12.60
CA THR A 147 -39.85 -42.60 11.74
C THR A 147 -40.91 -41.52 12.10
N VAL A 148 -41.03 -40.53 11.17
CA VAL A 148 -42.27 -40.00 10.51
C VAL A 148 -43.30 -39.14 11.27
N ALA A 149 -43.51 -37.89 10.80
CA ALA A 149 -44.83 -37.35 10.38
C ALA A 149 -44.77 -35.94 9.73
N THR A 150 -45.47 -35.75 8.60
CA THR A 150 -46.01 -34.45 8.12
C THR A 150 -47.47 -34.65 7.73
N PRO A 151 -48.38 -33.67 7.94
CA PRO A 151 -49.07 -33.08 6.77
C PRO A 151 -49.72 -31.69 6.94
N SER A 152 -49.62 -30.84 5.89
CA SER A 152 -50.65 -29.87 5.41
C SER A 152 -51.13 -28.73 6.37
N SER A 153 -51.92 -27.71 5.98
CA SER A 153 -52.60 -27.40 4.71
C SER A 153 -52.82 -25.89 4.44
N ARG A 154 -52.59 -25.48 3.18
CA ARG A 154 -53.25 -24.47 2.29
C ARG A 154 -54.21 -23.37 2.78
N TYR A 155 -54.31 -22.36 1.88
CA TYR A 155 -55.27 -21.24 1.72
C TYR A 155 -54.85 -19.92 2.41
N PHE A 156 -55.00 -18.73 1.80
CA PHE A 156 -55.93 -18.30 0.73
C PHE A 156 -55.27 -17.80 -0.58
N ARG A 157 -56.04 -17.16 -1.49
CA ARG A 157 -55.72 -16.87 -2.90
C ARG A 157 -56.07 -15.41 -3.27
N GLY A 158 -55.19 -14.66 -3.96
CA GLY A 158 -55.46 -13.27 -4.39
C GLY A 158 -54.57 -12.79 -5.54
N THR A 159 -55.17 -12.35 -6.65
CA THR A 159 -54.52 -12.06 -7.94
C THR A 159 -54.05 -10.62 -8.13
N ALA A 160 -52.86 -10.41 -8.71
CA ALA A 160 -52.54 -9.26 -9.58
C ALA A 160 -51.35 -9.58 -10.50
N SER A 161 -51.25 -8.88 -11.64
CA SER A 161 -50.14 -9.02 -12.60
C SER A 161 -49.81 -7.67 -13.25
N ARG A 162 -48.51 -7.35 -13.39
CA ARG A 162 -47.91 -6.48 -14.41
C ARG A 162 -46.38 -6.61 -14.39
N LYS A 163 -45.73 -6.33 -15.53
CA LYS A 163 -44.27 -6.43 -15.74
C LYS A 163 -43.64 -5.04 -15.92
N SER A 164 -42.35 -4.96 -15.61
CA SER A 164 -41.34 -4.00 -16.13
C SER A 164 -41.45 -2.53 -15.71
N ILE A 165 -40.34 -2.03 -15.14
CA ILE A 165 -39.63 -0.78 -15.51
C ILE A 165 -38.24 -0.85 -14.85
N CYS A 166 -37.17 -1.02 -15.65
CA CYS A 166 -35.77 -0.78 -15.25
C CYS A 166 -34.84 -0.80 -16.48
N ASN A 167 -35.17 -0.03 -17.53
CA ASN A 167 -34.38 -0.05 -18.77
C ASN A 167 -34.34 1.32 -19.48
N LEU A 168 -34.01 2.38 -18.72
CA LEU A 168 -33.78 3.74 -19.26
C LEU A 168 -32.96 4.61 -18.29
N MET A 169 -31.70 4.90 -18.64
CA MET A 169 -30.90 6.11 -18.27
C MET A 169 -29.46 5.93 -18.82
N GLY A 170 -29.35 5.65 -20.13
CA GLY A 170 -28.09 5.26 -20.77
C GLY A 170 -27.92 5.85 -22.18
N SER A 171 -28.47 7.03 -22.44
CA SER A 171 -28.46 7.65 -23.78
C SER A 171 -28.73 9.16 -23.74
N LEU A 172 -27.71 9.95 -23.42
CA LEU A 172 -27.62 11.39 -23.72
C LEU A 172 -26.13 11.74 -23.90
N PHE A 173 -25.84 12.78 -24.69
CA PHE A 173 -24.47 13.18 -25.12
C PHE A 173 -23.69 12.18 -25.99
N LEU A 174 -24.25 11.85 -27.18
CA LEU A 174 -23.44 11.57 -28.39
C LEU A 174 -24.30 11.75 -29.66
N GLY A 175 -24.39 12.99 -30.13
CA GLY A 175 -24.79 13.34 -31.50
C GLY A 175 -23.57 13.83 -32.29
N SER A 176 -23.52 13.79 -33.62
CA SER A 176 -24.56 13.41 -34.59
C SER A 176 -23.99 12.55 -35.73
N LYS A 177 -24.86 11.98 -36.57
CA LYS A 177 -24.51 11.11 -37.70
C LYS A 177 -24.02 11.91 -38.92
N SER A 178 -23.17 11.27 -39.73
CA SER A 178 -23.20 11.43 -41.19
C SER A 178 -23.15 10.04 -41.85
N THR A 179 -23.48 9.96 -43.13
CA THR A 179 -24.06 8.76 -43.73
C THR A 179 -23.05 7.89 -44.48
N SER A 180 -23.26 6.57 -44.42
CA SER A 180 -22.49 5.54 -45.13
C SER A 180 -22.71 5.54 -46.65
N THR A 181 -21.63 5.24 -47.40
CA THR A 181 -21.72 4.70 -48.77
C THR A 181 -20.89 3.42 -48.84
N THR A 182 -21.47 2.33 -49.35
CA THR A 182 -20.89 0.97 -49.24
C THR A 182 -20.12 0.57 -50.50
N THR A 183 -18.89 0.08 -50.33
CA THR A 183 -18.15 -0.71 -51.34
C THR A 183 -17.40 -1.86 -50.66
N THR A 184 -17.23 -2.99 -51.37
CA THR A 184 -16.84 -4.29 -50.76
C THR A 184 -15.59 -4.90 -51.37
N SER A 185 -14.55 -5.08 -50.55
CA SER A 185 -13.39 -5.96 -50.77
C SER A 185 -12.61 -6.01 -49.43
N SER A 186 -12.59 -7.08 -48.63
CA SER A 186 -12.13 -8.47 -48.82
C SER A 186 -10.72 -8.69 -48.25
N THR A 187 -10.58 -9.74 -47.43
CA THR A 187 -9.33 -10.30 -46.86
C THR A 187 -8.42 -9.36 -46.09
N ASP A 188 -8.47 -9.45 -44.76
CA ASP A 188 -7.28 -9.23 -43.91
C ASP A 188 -7.31 -10.14 -42.67
N ALA A 189 -6.17 -10.35 -42.04
CA ALA A 189 -5.99 -11.34 -40.96
C ALA A 189 -6.51 -10.86 -39.58
N PRO A 190 -6.89 -11.77 -38.64
CA PRO A 190 -7.38 -11.38 -37.32
C PRO A 190 -6.24 -10.84 -36.44
N SER A 191 -6.02 -9.53 -36.46
CA SER A 191 -5.20 -8.83 -35.49
C SER A 191 -5.84 -8.91 -34.10
N SER A 192 -5.19 -9.60 -33.17
CA SER A 192 -5.71 -9.80 -31.81
C SER A 192 -5.70 -8.50 -31.01
N SER A 193 -6.80 -7.75 -31.04
CA SER A 193 -6.97 -6.47 -30.36
C SER A 193 -7.17 -6.64 -28.84
N SER A 194 -6.15 -7.13 -28.13
CA SER A 194 -6.05 -6.94 -26.69
C SER A 194 -5.93 -5.43 -26.41
N SER A 195 -6.74 -4.90 -25.50
CA SER A 195 -6.90 -3.47 -25.27
C SER A 195 -5.74 -2.85 -24.48
N SER A 196 -4.55 -2.81 -25.06
CA SER A 196 -3.45 -1.98 -24.57
C SER A 196 -3.82 -0.50 -24.75
N SER A 197 -4.00 0.23 -23.65
CA SER A 197 -4.16 1.68 -23.70
C SER A 197 -2.93 2.33 -24.33
N SER A 198 -3.13 3.38 -25.13
CA SER A 198 -2.01 4.09 -25.76
C SER A 198 -1.08 4.66 -24.68
N MET A 199 0.21 4.79 -25.00
CA MET A 199 1.14 5.53 -24.14
C MET A 199 0.64 6.96 -23.87
N ARG A 200 -0.08 7.57 -24.83
CA ARG A 200 -0.77 8.86 -24.63
C ARG A 200 -1.84 8.82 -23.54
N ASP A 201 -2.61 7.74 -23.43
CA ASP A 201 -3.65 7.60 -22.41
C ASP A 201 -3.07 7.26 -21.04
N ARG A 202 -2.04 6.41 -20.99
CA ARG A 202 -1.29 6.12 -19.76
C ARG A 202 -0.64 7.38 -19.20
N ALA A 203 0.00 8.19 -20.04
CA ALA A 203 0.71 9.40 -19.63
C ALA A 203 -0.15 10.44 -18.89
N LYS A 204 -1.47 10.42 -19.08
CA LYS A 204 -2.44 11.26 -18.32
C LYS A 204 -2.37 11.02 -16.82
N TYR A 205 -2.01 9.81 -16.43
CA TYR A 205 -1.93 9.33 -15.05
C TYR A 205 -0.50 8.95 -14.63
N ILE A 206 0.53 9.40 -15.37
CA ILE A 206 1.94 9.19 -14.98
C ILE A 206 2.49 10.50 -14.40
N PRO A 207 2.68 10.60 -13.06
CA PRO A 207 3.50 11.60 -12.40
C PRO A 207 4.81 11.99 -13.08
N LEU A 208 5.18 13.28 -13.01
CA LEU A 208 6.54 13.74 -13.27
C LEU A 208 7.50 13.37 -12.13
N ARG A 209 8.58 12.65 -12.48
CA ARG A 209 9.64 12.21 -11.58
C ARG A 209 10.24 13.40 -10.85
N LEU A 210 10.29 13.35 -9.53
CA LEU A 210 10.78 14.44 -8.70
C LEU A 210 12.20 14.89 -9.10
N THR A 211 12.42 16.20 -9.12
CA THR A 211 13.73 16.86 -9.24
C THR A 211 14.53 16.73 -7.94
N TYR A 212 15.77 17.24 -7.90
CA TYR A 212 16.58 17.22 -6.68
C TYR A 212 16.01 18.15 -5.59
N GLU A 213 15.62 19.38 -5.94
CA GLU A 213 15.02 20.35 -5.01
C GLU A 213 13.65 19.91 -4.50
N GLU A 214 12.83 19.27 -5.34
CA GLU A 214 11.59 18.64 -4.90
C GLU A 214 11.85 17.54 -3.86
N ARG A 215 12.89 16.71 -4.01
CA ARG A 215 13.31 15.76 -2.97
C ARG A 215 13.90 16.41 -1.71
N LYS A 216 14.17 17.71 -1.69
CA LYS A 216 14.49 18.45 -0.47
C LYS A 216 13.20 18.85 0.24
N ARG A 217 12.28 19.53 -0.47
CA ARG A 217 10.97 19.95 0.08
C ARG A 217 10.12 18.77 0.57
N LEU A 218 10.11 17.65 -0.17
CA LEU A 218 9.38 16.44 0.22
C LEU A 218 9.81 15.94 1.61
N ARG A 219 11.11 15.92 1.90
CA ARG A 219 11.62 15.43 3.21
C ARG A 219 11.15 16.29 4.37
N THR A 220 10.98 17.60 4.18
CA THR A 220 10.39 18.47 5.22
C THR A 220 8.91 18.20 5.40
N LEU A 221 8.16 17.93 4.32
CA LEU A 221 6.76 17.51 4.41
C LEU A 221 6.61 16.14 5.10
N GLU A 222 7.43 15.15 4.72
CA GLU A 222 7.47 13.82 5.37
C GLU A 222 7.82 13.96 6.86
N ALA A 223 8.80 14.79 7.22
CA ALA A 223 9.17 15.03 8.62
C ALA A 223 8.03 15.70 9.42
N ALA A 224 7.37 16.71 8.85
CA ALA A 224 6.24 17.37 9.50
C ALA A 224 5.03 16.44 9.67
N LEU A 225 4.72 15.60 8.67
CA LEU A 225 3.63 14.61 8.76
C LEU A 225 3.93 13.51 9.78
N ASN A 226 5.19 13.11 9.95
CA ASN A 226 5.60 12.10 10.94
C ASN A 226 5.41 12.54 12.41
N VAL A 227 5.26 13.84 12.68
CA VAL A 227 4.96 14.38 14.02
C VAL A 227 3.56 14.99 14.13
N CYS A 228 2.69 14.74 13.14
CA CYS A 228 1.39 15.40 13.01
C CYS A 228 0.24 14.53 13.54
N HIS A 229 -0.18 14.79 14.78
CA HIS A 229 -1.32 14.14 15.44
C HIS A 229 -2.70 14.69 15.02
N TYR A 230 -2.86 15.08 13.74
CA TYR A 230 -4.07 15.74 13.24
C TYR A 230 -5.33 14.89 13.41
N THR A 231 -5.25 13.64 12.95
CA THR A 231 -6.34 12.66 12.97
C THR A 231 -6.77 12.34 14.40
N ASP A 232 -5.80 12.20 15.29
CA ASP A 232 -5.97 11.74 16.67
C ASP A 232 -6.78 12.74 17.49
N LYS A 233 -6.71 14.04 17.12
CA LYS A 233 -7.51 15.13 17.69
C LYS A 233 -8.84 15.32 16.97
N VAL A 234 -8.82 15.46 15.64
CA VAL A 234 -9.97 15.89 14.84
C VAL A 234 -11.03 14.81 14.65
N ASP A 235 -10.62 13.54 14.61
CA ASP A 235 -11.51 12.39 14.44
C ASP A 235 -11.80 11.66 15.77
N ALA A 236 -11.65 12.36 16.89
CA ALA A 236 -12.06 11.91 18.22
C ALA A 236 -13.60 11.91 18.40
N ALA A 237 -14.09 11.08 19.32
CA ALA A 237 -15.51 10.99 19.64
C ALA A 237 -16.04 12.25 20.34
N MET A 238 -17.25 12.69 19.95
CA MET A 238 -18.05 13.73 20.61
C MET A 238 -17.50 15.17 20.65
N ASN A 239 -16.67 15.58 19.68
CA ASN A 239 -16.49 17.01 19.41
C ASN A 239 -17.79 17.62 18.82
N ALA A 240 -18.37 18.62 19.51
CA ALA A 240 -19.51 19.37 18.98
C ALA A 240 -19.18 20.06 17.64
N PRO A 241 -20.10 20.19 16.66
CA PRO A 241 -19.74 20.60 15.29
C PRO A 241 -18.99 21.93 15.16
N ALA A 242 -19.30 22.91 16.02
CA ALA A 242 -18.56 24.19 16.08
C ALA A 242 -17.15 24.01 16.68
N LYS A 243 -17.01 23.23 17.75
CA LYS A 243 -15.72 22.92 18.39
C LYS A 243 -14.82 22.10 17.47
N ARG A 244 -15.37 21.13 16.71
CA ARG A 244 -14.64 20.41 15.66
C ARG A 244 -14.14 21.35 14.57
N THR A 245 -14.97 22.28 14.08
CA THR A 245 -14.54 23.28 13.08
C THR A 245 -13.44 24.21 13.62
N ARG A 246 -13.51 24.64 14.90
CA ARG A 246 -12.44 25.42 15.55
C ARG A 246 -11.13 24.63 15.63
N MET A 247 -11.19 23.40 16.13
CA MET A 247 -10.04 22.48 16.23
C MET A 247 -9.42 22.17 14.86
N GLN A 248 -10.24 21.88 13.84
CA GLN A 248 -9.78 21.67 12.46
C GLN A 248 -9.00 22.88 11.94
N LEU A 249 -9.51 24.09 12.15
CA LEU A 249 -8.87 25.33 11.72
C LEU A 249 -7.55 25.58 12.48
N GLN A 250 -7.55 25.40 13.81
CA GLN A 250 -6.38 25.56 14.67
C GLN A 250 -5.26 24.59 14.28
N GLU A 251 -5.56 23.30 14.13
CA GLU A 251 -4.58 22.28 13.76
C GLU A 251 -4.07 22.43 12.31
N ILE A 252 -4.94 22.78 11.34
CA ILE A 252 -4.51 23.10 9.97
C ILE A 252 -3.61 24.33 9.98
N ALA A 253 -4.01 25.42 10.63
CA ALA A 253 -3.23 26.67 10.69
C ALA A 253 -1.87 26.46 11.38
N GLY A 254 -1.82 25.68 12.46
CA GLY A 254 -0.58 25.31 13.14
C GLY A 254 0.36 24.48 12.25
N PHE A 255 -0.15 23.44 11.59
CA PHE A 255 0.62 22.62 10.67
C PHE A 255 1.15 23.41 9.46
N LEU A 256 0.31 24.25 8.85
CA LEU A 256 0.70 25.15 7.76
C LEU A 256 1.79 26.15 8.21
N SER A 257 1.65 26.71 9.42
CA SER A 257 2.63 27.66 9.97
C SER A 257 3.98 26.99 10.27
N GLY A 258 3.97 25.80 10.88
CA GLY A 258 5.18 25.01 11.13
C GLY A 258 5.91 24.60 9.84
N LEU A 259 5.17 24.25 8.78
CA LEU A 259 5.74 23.99 7.45
C LEU A 259 6.43 25.21 6.83
N VAL A 260 5.89 26.41 7.02
CA VAL A 260 6.52 27.64 6.51
C VAL A 260 7.75 27.98 7.34
N VAL A 261 7.63 28.06 8.68
CA VAL A 261 8.75 28.40 9.59
C VAL A 261 9.95 27.46 9.41
N SER A 262 9.72 26.16 9.15
CA SER A 262 10.78 25.16 8.93
C SER A 262 11.40 25.16 7.53
N ILE A 263 10.83 25.88 6.56
CA ILE A 263 11.34 25.98 5.18
C ILE A 263 11.89 27.39 4.87
N ASP A 264 11.22 28.44 5.36
CA ASP A 264 11.63 29.84 5.31
C ASP A 264 11.21 30.53 6.61
N TYR A 265 12.16 30.71 7.52
CA TYR A 265 11.92 31.33 8.82
C TYR A 265 11.37 32.76 8.71
N THR A 266 11.81 33.54 7.72
CA THR A 266 11.39 34.94 7.54
C THR A 266 9.94 35.00 7.09
N ALA A 267 9.56 34.21 6.08
CA ALA A 267 8.16 34.07 5.66
C ALA A 267 7.29 33.50 6.79
N GLY A 268 7.87 32.63 7.63
CA GLY A 268 7.23 32.06 8.81
C GLY A 268 6.89 33.10 9.88
N GLN A 269 7.81 34.02 10.21
CA GLN A 269 7.53 35.12 11.12
C GLN A 269 6.40 36.02 10.58
N THR A 270 6.46 36.43 9.31
CA THR A 270 5.39 37.23 8.68
C THR A 270 4.04 36.52 8.70
N LEU A 271 4.00 35.20 8.49
CA LEU A 271 2.78 34.42 8.58
C LEU A 271 2.20 34.38 10.01
N LEU A 272 3.04 34.30 11.04
CA LEU A 272 2.60 34.33 12.44
C LEU A 272 2.09 35.71 12.87
N ASP A 273 2.77 36.78 12.44
CA ASP A 273 2.38 38.18 12.71
C ASP A 273 1.07 38.57 12.00
N GLU A 274 0.95 38.26 10.71
CA GLU A 274 -0.21 38.70 9.89
C GLU A 274 -1.38 37.71 9.90
N LYS A 275 -1.11 36.42 10.19
CA LYS A 275 -2.07 35.30 10.09
C LYS A 275 -2.71 35.15 8.70
N GLN A 276 -1.98 35.50 7.64
CA GLN A 276 -2.46 35.48 6.24
C GLN A 276 -1.85 34.33 5.44
N PHE A 277 -2.64 33.29 5.15
CA PHE A 277 -2.20 32.14 4.36
C PHE A 277 -2.34 32.35 2.84
N ASP A 278 -3.24 33.22 2.38
CA ASP A 278 -3.50 33.52 0.96
C ASP A 278 -2.23 33.79 0.11
N PRO A 279 -1.24 34.59 0.56
CA PRO A 279 -0.02 34.85 -0.23
C PRO A 279 0.83 33.59 -0.47
N LEU A 280 0.68 32.58 0.40
CA LEU A 280 1.44 31.32 0.37
C LEU A 280 0.67 30.18 -0.28
N ALA A 281 -0.52 30.44 -0.84
CA ALA A 281 -1.35 29.43 -1.52
C ALA A 281 -0.60 28.68 -2.64
N GLY A 282 0.28 29.38 -3.37
CA GLY A 282 1.14 28.77 -4.40
C GLY A 282 2.15 27.78 -3.81
N PHE A 283 2.78 28.14 -2.68
CA PHE A 283 3.76 27.33 -1.96
C PHE A 283 3.13 26.06 -1.36
N PHE A 284 2.01 26.21 -0.65
CA PHE A 284 1.28 25.07 -0.09
C PHE A 284 0.77 24.13 -1.19
N GLY A 285 0.19 24.70 -2.25
CA GLY A 285 -0.27 23.93 -3.41
C GLY A 285 0.85 23.13 -4.09
N GLU A 286 2.04 23.72 -4.27
CA GLU A 286 3.21 22.99 -4.78
C GLU A 286 3.67 21.88 -3.84
N LEU A 287 3.69 22.12 -2.52
CA LEU A 287 4.17 21.19 -1.51
C LEU A 287 3.25 19.98 -1.37
N PHE A 288 1.93 20.20 -1.39
CA PHE A 288 0.94 19.14 -1.30
C PHE A 288 0.67 18.45 -2.64
N GLU A 289 0.88 19.10 -3.79
CA GLU A 289 1.01 18.43 -5.08
C GLU A 289 2.20 17.46 -5.10
N LEU A 290 3.35 17.90 -4.59
CA LEU A 290 4.58 17.11 -4.49
C LEU A 290 4.42 15.85 -3.62
N GLY A 291 3.78 15.95 -2.46
CA GLY A 291 3.51 14.80 -1.59
C GLY A 291 2.60 13.76 -2.25
N ARG A 292 1.49 14.20 -2.84
CA ARG A 292 0.55 13.33 -3.57
C ARG A 292 1.20 12.69 -4.80
N ARG A 293 1.90 13.48 -5.61
CA ARG A 293 2.68 12.97 -6.76
C ARG A 293 3.72 11.92 -6.36
N TYR A 294 4.37 12.06 -5.20
CA TYR A 294 5.33 11.08 -4.69
C TYR A 294 4.68 9.77 -4.24
N LYS A 295 3.55 9.80 -3.51
CA LYS A 295 2.80 8.59 -3.13
C LYS A 295 2.31 7.81 -4.36
N ILE A 296 1.78 8.49 -5.37
CA ILE A 296 1.28 7.85 -6.60
C ILE A 296 2.44 7.15 -7.35
N MET A 297 3.64 7.72 -7.33
CA MET A 297 4.84 7.08 -7.89
C MET A 297 5.34 5.86 -7.09
N ASN A 298 5.16 5.86 -5.77
CA ASN A 298 5.72 4.87 -4.84
C ASN A 298 4.65 4.48 -3.80
N PRO A 299 3.60 3.70 -4.16
CA PRO A 299 2.46 3.43 -3.28
C PRO A 299 2.81 2.80 -1.92
N GLU A 300 3.96 2.12 -1.83
CA GLU A 300 4.49 1.48 -0.63
C GLU A 300 5.13 2.45 0.39
N LYS A 301 5.38 3.71 -0.03
CA LYS A 301 5.89 4.81 0.80
C LYS A 301 4.73 5.61 1.41
N MET A 302 5.05 6.45 2.40
CA MET A 302 4.08 7.25 3.18
C MET A 302 2.89 6.38 3.62
N ARG A 303 3.11 5.48 4.58
CA ARG A 303 2.11 4.49 5.00
C ARG A 303 1.06 5.11 5.93
N GLY A 304 1.47 5.92 6.90
CA GLY A 304 0.57 6.69 7.78
C GLY A 304 0.53 8.17 7.39
N GLU A 305 1.68 8.70 7.00
CA GLU A 305 1.93 10.08 6.61
C GLU A 305 0.99 10.54 5.48
N TYR A 306 0.64 9.63 4.56
CA TYR A 306 -0.31 9.94 3.49
C TYR A 306 -1.76 10.02 3.96
N GLY A 307 -2.17 9.19 4.92
CA GLY A 307 -3.49 9.26 5.52
C GLY A 307 -3.70 10.59 6.25
N ILE A 308 -2.70 10.99 7.05
CA ILE A 308 -2.67 12.30 7.73
C ILE A 308 -2.78 13.43 6.69
N LEU A 309 -1.94 13.40 5.64
CA LEU A 309 -1.97 14.40 4.57
C LEU A 309 -3.35 14.49 3.90
N MET A 310 -3.94 13.37 3.49
CA MET A 310 -5.22 13.38 2.77
C MET A 310 -6.40 13.78 3.66
N TYR A 311 -6.42 13.39 4.93
CA TYR A 311 -7.48 13.77 5.87
C TYR A 311 -7.38 15.24 6.32
N LEU A 312 -6.17 15.78 6.46
CA LEU A 312 -5.94 17.22 6.66
C LEU A 312 -6.40 18.02 5.43
N LEU A 313 -6.05 17.56 4.23
CA LEU A 313 -6.44 18.21 2.97
C LEU A 313 -7.95 18.14 2.71
N GLN A 314 -8.62 17.02 3.00
CA GLN A 314 -10.08 16.89 2.97
C GLN A 314 -10.78 17.99 3.77
N ASP A 315 -10.30 18.25 4.99
CA ASP A 315 -10.89 19.26 5.87
C ASP A 315 -10.54 20.67 5.40
N ALA A 316 -9.32 20.89 4.89
CA ALA A 316 -8.90 22.17 4.34
C ALA A 316 -9.62 22.58 3.02
N VAL A 317 -10.14 21.62 2.24
CA VAL A 317 -11.03 21.89 1.09
C VAL A 317 -12.52 21.91 1.45
N SER A 318 -12.88 21.68 2.72
CA SER A 318 -14.27 21.84 3.15
C SER A 318 -14.65 23.33 3.11
N PRO A 319 -15.85 23.71 2.62
CA PRO A 319 -16.20 25.14 2.46
C PRO A 319 -16.08 25.96 3.76
N ALA A 320 -16.38 25.36 4.92
CA ALA A 320 -16.32 26.02 6.21
C ALA A 320 -14.90 26.41 6.65
N ILE A 321 -13.89 25.60 6.29
CA ILE A 321 -12.48 25.86 6.58
C ILE A 321 -11.85 26.68 5.44
N GLN A 322 -12.17 26.38 4.19
CA GLN A 322 -11.67 27.08 3.02
C GLN A 322 -12.06 28.57 3.02
N ASP A 323 -13.30 28.92 3.39
CA ASP A 323 -13.75 30.31 3.54
C ASP A 323 -12.98 31.08 4.65
N LEU A 324 -12.40 30.37 5.63
CA LEU A 324 -11.64 30.96 6.74
C LEU A 324 -10.15 31.07 6.43
N LEU A 325 -9.54 30.01 5.91
CA LEU A 325 -8.16 30.01 5.40
C LEU A 325 -7.97 31.02 4.26
N GLY A 326 -8.97 31.12 3.38
CA GLY A 326 -9.04 32.06 2.26
C GLY A 326 -8.55 31.53 0.90
N PHE A 327 -7.88 30.37 0.88
CA PHE A 327 -7.28 29.76 -0.30
C PHE A 327 -7.57 28.26 -0.38
N SER A 328 -7.27 27.63 -1.54
CA SER A 328 -7.22 26.16 -1.66
C SER A 328 -5.77 25.67 -1.55
N PRO A 329 -5.46 24.70 -0.67
CA PRO A 329 -4.15 24.04 -0.64
C PRO A 329 -3.95 23.01 -1.77
N ILE A 330 -4.92 22.83 -2.67
CA ILE A 330 -4.87 21.82 -3.74
C ILE A 330 -4.54 22.45 -5.10
N GLN A 331 -3.50 21.92 -5.74
CA GLN A 331 -3.20 22.10 -7.17
C GLN A 331 -3.35 20.76 -7.94
N PRO A 332 -3.60 20.79 -9.27
CA PRO A 332 -3.57 19.60 -10.11
C PRO A 332 -2.20 18.89 -10.10
N LEU A 333 -2.22 17.56 -10.19
CA LEU A 333 -1.00 16.74 -10.23
C LEU A 333 -0.19 17.00 -11.52
N LYS A 334 1.13 17.15 -11.38
CA LYS A 334 2.03 17.36 -12.53
C LYS A 334 2.32 16.02 -13.21
N THR A 335 1.67 15.77 -14.36
CA THR A 335 1.82 14.51 -15.13
C THR A 335 2.59 14.71 -16.44
N VAL A 336 3.13 13.61 -16.97
CA VAL A 336 3.85 13.56 -18.25
C VAL A 336 3.01 14.12 -19.40
N TYR A 337 1.72 13.77 -19.44
CA TYR A 337 0.80 14.29 -20.46
C TYR A 337 0.59 15.80 -20.30
N ALA A 338 0.30 16.29 -19.09
CA ALA A 338 0.02 17.71 -18.86
C ALA A 338 1.20 18.62 -19.26
N LEU A 339 2.43 18.20 -18.96
CA LEU A 339 3.63 18.94 -19.40
C LEU A 339 3.79 18.90 -20.92
N LEU A 340 3.62 17.74 -21.56
CA LEU A 340 3.76 17.63 -23.02
C LEU A 340 2.63 18.33 -23.79
N GLU A 341 1.43 18.44 -23.21
CA GLU A 341 0.30 19.20 -23.76
C GLU A 341 0.56 20.72 -23.69
N ALA A 342 1.05 21.22 -22.55
CA ALA A 342 1.42 22.63 -22.38
C ALA A 342 2.53 23.12 -23.34
N HIS A 343 3.28 22.19 -23.94
CA HIS A 343 4.34 22.46 -24.92
C HIS A 343 4.05 21.92 -26.35
N ASP A 344 2.79 21.61 -26.67
CA ASP A 344 2.34 21.06 -27.98
C ASP A 344 3.21 19.89 -28.50
N SER A 345 3.69 19.06 -27.56
CA SER A 345 4.70 18.03 -27.75
C SER A 345 4.16 16.61 -27.50
N LEU A 346 2.83 16.45 -27.45
CA LEU A 346 2.14 15.17 -27.29
C LEU A 346 2.51 14.12 -28.35
N GLY A 347 3.05 14.53 -29.51
CA GLY A 347 3.60 13.63 -30.53
C GLY A 347 4.78 12.78 -30.05
N LEU A 348 5.44 13.16 -28.95
CA LEU A 348 6.49 12.35 -28.32
C LEU A 348 5.98 10.99 -27.85
N LEU A 349 4.72 10.93 -27.39
CA LEU A 349 4.12 9.73 -26.80
C LEU A 349 3.77 8.67 -27.86
N ASP A 350 3.67 9.06 -29.13
CA ASP A 350 3.47 8.14 -30.27
C ASP A 350 4.80 7.79 -30.98
N HIS A 351 5.96 8.25 -30.48
CA HIS A 351 7.22 8.10 -31.19
C HIS A 351 7.65 6.62 -31.29
N PRO A 352 8.06 6.09 -32.47
CA PRO A 352 8.36 4.65 -32.66
C PRO A 352 9.47 4.04 -31.77
N LEU A 353 10.18 4.86 -31.00
CA LEU A 353 11.19 4.43 -30.02
C LEU A 353 10.73 4.58 -28.56
N ILE A 354 9.47 4.93 -28.28
CA ILE A 354 8.99 5.23 -26.92
C ILE A 354 9.11 4.02 -25.99
N ASP A 355 8.76 2.82 -26.46
CA ASP A 355 8.92 1.58 -25.68
C ASP A 355 10.41 1.24 -25.46
N VAL A 356 11.27 1.54 -26.44
CA VAL A 356 12.72 1.31 -26.34
C VAL A 356 13.36 2.27 -25.33
N ALA A 357 12.98 3.55 -25.37
CA ALA A 357 13.44 4.58 -24.45
C ALA A 357 12.94 4.36 -23.01
N THR A 358 11.80 3.70 -22.83
CA THR A 358 11.14 3.54 -21.53
C THR A 358 11.19 2.10 -20.98
N MET A 359 11.82 1.15 -21.68
CA MET A 359 11.87 -0.26 -21.27
C MET A 359 12.45 -0.49 -19.87
N VAL A 360 11.96 -1.52 -19.19
CA VAL A 360 12.57 -2.08 -17.98
C VAL A 360 13.84 -2.84 -18.36
N VAL A 361 14.96 -2.45 -17.75
CA VAL A 361 16.21 -3.21 -17.80
C VAL A 361 16.47 -3.77 -16.42
N ALA A 362 16.14 -5.05 -16.23
CA ALA A 362 16.30 -5.77 -14.97
C ALA A 362 17.27 -6.96 -15.14
N PRO A 363 18.11 -7.27 -14.12
CA PRO A 363 18.87 -8.51 -14.03
C PRO A 363 17.90 -9.65 -13.66
N ASP A 364 17.12 -10.05 -14.65
CA ASP A 364 16.12 -11.12 -14.56
C ASP A 364 16.78 -12.45 -14.18
N ASN A 365 16.16 -13.15 -13.22
CA ASN A 365 16.59 -14.47 -12.74
C ASN A 365 16.74 -15.50 -13.87
N ARG A 366 16.08 -15.29 -15.02
CA ARG A 366 16.04 -16.16 -16.20
C ARG A 366 17.28 -15.99 -17.10
N ASN A 367 18.48 -16.10 -16.53
CA ASN A 367 19.76 -16.18 -17.22
C ASN A 367 20.03 -15.09 -18.30
N LYS A 368 19.58 -13.84 -18.08
CA LYS A 368 19.93 -12.72 -18.98
C LYS A 368 21.43 -12.40 -18.88
N SER A 369 22.20 -12.74 -19.91
CA SER A 369 23.64 -12.51 -19.92
C SER A 369 23.99 -11.03 -19.77
N ARG A 370 25.09 -10.73 -19.08
CA ARG A 370 25.58 -9.35 -18.86
C ARG A 370 25.77 -8.57 -20.16
N ALA A 371 26.14 -9.26 -21.25
CA ALA A 371 26.23 -8.68 -22.59
C ALA A 371 24.86 -8.23 -23.12
N LYS A 372 23.80 -9.03 -22.97
CA LYS A 372 22.43 -8.70 -23.39
C LYS A 372 21.87 -7.53 -22.57
N ILE A 373 22.11 -7.51 -21.26
CA ILE A 373 21.75 -6.37 -20.39
C ILE A 373 22.46 -5.10 -20.88
N GLN A 374 23.77 -5.16 -21.14
CA GLN A 374 24.53 -4.00 -21.63
C GLN A 374 24.09 -3.51 -23.03
N GLN A 375 23.62 -4.42 -23.89
CA GLN A 375 23.03 -4.09 -25.19
C GLN A 375 21.69 -3.35 -25.02
N GLN A 376 20.83 -3.80 -24.10
CA GLN A 376 19.55 -3.13 -23.80
C GLN A 376 19.76 -1.72 -23.22
N ILE A 377 20.74 -1.53 -22.32
CA ILE A 377 21.13 -0.20 -21.81
C ILE A 377 21.51 0.72 -22.98
N LYS A 378 22.42 0.28 -23.85
CA LYS A 378 22.87 1.10 -25.00
C LYS A 378 21.72 1.46 -25.96
N ALA A 379 20.80 0.53 -26.21
CA ALA A 379 19.63 0.78 -27.05
C ALA A 379 18.66 1.80 -26.41
N LYS A 380 18.43 1.69 -25.09
CA LYS A 380 17.62 2.63 -24.31
C LYS A 380 18.23 4.03 -24.30
N ASP A 381 19.53 4.14 -24.01
CA ASP A 381 20.27 5.41 -24.00
C ASP A 381 20.22 6.10 -25.38
N GLN A 382 20.37 5.32 -26.47
CA GLN A 382 20.28 5.83 -27.83
C GLN A 382 18.86 6.31 -28.15
N ALA A 383 17.82 5.53 -27.81
CA ALA A 383 16.43 5.90 -28.03
C ALA A 383 16.03 7.19 -27.27
N ILE A 384 16.45 7.34 -26.01
CA ILE A 384 16.24 8.56 -25.21
C ILE A 384 16.87 9.78 -25.91
N ARG A 385 18.13 9.67 -26.34
CA ARG A 385 18.84 10.75 -27.04
C ARG A 385 18.17 11.12 -28.37
N THR A 386 17.71 10.14 -29.14
CA THR A 386 17.00 10.36 -30.41
C THR A 386 15.67 11.07 -30.20
N ILE A 387 14.88 10.68 -29.18
CA ILE A 387 13.62 11.37 -28.84
C ILE A 387 13.92 12.79 -28.36
N THR A 388 14.86 12.97 -27.43
CA THR A 388 15.21 14.28 -26.87
C THR A 388 15.62 15.26 -27.99
N HIS A 389 16.54 14.86 -28.87
CA HIS A 389 16.95 15.71 -30.00
C HIS A 389 15.81 15.99 -31.00
N ARG A 390 14.77 15.14 -31.08
CA ARG A 390 13.63 15.36 -31.98
C ARG A 390 12.60 16.35 -31.42
N PHE A 391 12.47 16.46 -30.10
CA PHE A 391 11.39 17.22 -29.45
C PHE A 391 11.85 18.43 -28.62
N VAL A 392 13.16 18.70 -28.50
CA VAL A 392 13.64 19.96 -27.90
C VAL A 392 13.13 21.17 -28.71
N THR A 393 12.56 22.15 -28.02
CA THR A 393 12.12 23.43 -28.59
C THR A 393 12.67 24.60 -27.77
N ALA A 394 12.29 25.83 -28.12
CA ALA A 394 12.62 27.01 -27.31
C ALA A 394 11.84 27.06 -25.96
N THR A 395 10.76 26.28 -25.80
CA THR A 395 9.96 26.24 -24.57
C THR A 395 10.09 24.92 -23.80
N LEU A 396 10.37 23.81 -24.48
CA LEU A 396 10.54 22.48 -23.89
C LEU A 396 12.01 22.05 -23.94
N ARG A 397 12.66 21.91 -22.78
CA ARG A 397 14.11 21.66 -22.68
C ARG A 397 14.44 20.16 -22.75
N ALA A 398 15.71 19.86 -22.99
CA ALA A 398 16.22 18.50 -23.07
C ALA A 398 16.02 17.71 -21.75
N ASP A 399 16.10 18.39 -20.61
CA ASP A 399 15.95 17.78 -19.29
C ASP A 399 14.48 17.47 -18.98
N ASP A 400 13.56 18.33 -19.39
CA ASP A 400 12.11 18.14 -19.22
C ASP A 400 11.61 16.92 -20.01
N ILE A 401 12.11 16.77 -21.25
CA ILE A 401 11.84 15.60 -22.10
C ILE A 401 12.40 14.31 -21.48
N GLN A 402 13.63 14.37 -20.96
CA GLN A 402 14.22 13.23 -20.27
C GLN A 402 13.46 12.88 -18.99
N GLN A 403 13.00 13.87 -18.22
CA GLN A 403 12.17 13.68 -17.03
C GLN A 403 10.87 12.95 -17.37
N CYS A 404 10.20 13.32 -18.47
CA CYS A 404 9.05 12.60 -19.01
C CYS A 404 9.36 11.13 -19.38
N LEU A 405 10.48 10.88 -20.07
CA LEU A 405 10.89 9.52 -20.44
C LEU A 405 11.28 8.67 -19.21
N TYR A 406 11.93 9.26 -18.21
CA TYR A 406 12.24 8.58 -16.95
C TYR A 406 10.98 8.29 -16.14
N SER A 407 9.99 9.20 -16.09
CA SER A 407 8.67 8.96 -15.50
C SER A 407 7.93 7.76 -16.09
N ILE A 408 7.89 7.65 -17.42
CA ILE A 408 7.27 6.49 -18.08
C ILE A 408 8.06 5.21 -17.77
N ALA A 409 9.40 5.30 -17.73
CA ALA A 409 10.23 4.17 -17.33
C ALA A 409 9.99 3.75 -15.87
N ASP A 410 9.81 4.69 -14.94
CA ASP A 410 9.49 4.43 -13.54
C ASP A 410 8.13 3.73 -13.40
N ASN A 411 7.10 4.18 -14.12
CA ASN A 411 5.82 3.47 -14.20
C ASN A 411 5.95 2.06 -14.80
N ASN A 412 6.80 1.87 -15.83
CA ASN A 412 7.08 0.53 -16.36
C ASN A 412 7.82 -0.36 -15.34
N TYR A 413 8.72 0.19 -14.50
CA TYR A 413 9.35 -0.54 -13.39
C TYR A 413 8.34 -0.91 -12.30
N HIS A 414 7.41 -0.01 -11.94
CA HIS A 414 6.31 -0.32 -11.03
C HIS A 414 5.47 -1.51 -11.55
N LEU A 415 5.10 -1.51 -12.84
CA LEU A 415 4.39 -2.65 -13.46
C LEU A 415 5.20 -3.95 -13.40
N TYR A 416 6.51 -3.90 -13.67
CA TYR A 416 7.39 -5.08 -13.54
C TYR A 416 7.47 -5.62 -12.10
N PHE A 417 7.29 -4.77 -11.09
CA PHE A 417 7.36 -5.16 -9.69
C PHE A 417 6.01 -5.56 -9.07
N GLU A 418 4.89 -4.94 -9.46
CA GLU A 418 3.58 -5.23 -8.87
C GLU A 418 2.70 -6.15 -9.74
N ARG A 419 2.76 -6.03 -11.08
CA ARG A 419 1.88 -6.76 -12.01
C ARG A 419 2.51 -8.06 -12.54
N ASP A 420 3.76 -8.04 -12.98
CA ASP A 420 4.41 -9.21 -13.59
C ASP A 420 4.51 -10.44 -12.66
N PRO A 421 4.58 -10.31 -11.31
CA PRO A 421 4.41 -11.44 -10.39
C PRO A 421 3.02 -12.09 -10.47
N ILE A 422 1.96 -11.30 -10.72
CA ILE A 422 0.59 -11.80 -10.90
C ILE A 422 0.50 -12.56 -12.23
N ASP A 423 1.03 -12.00 -13.32
CA ASP A 423 1.15 -12.68 -14.62
C ASP A 423 1.95 -14.01 -14.48
N ARG A 424 2.99 -14.07 -13.63
CA ARG A 424 3.76 -15.29 -13.31
C ARG A 424 2.95 -16.30 -12.50
N MET A 425 2.16 -15.89 -11.50
CA MET A 425 1.30 -16.81 -10.74
C MET A 425 0.16 -17.39 -11.60
N ILE A 426 -0.42 -16.60 -12.51
CA ILE A 426 -1.38 -17.10 -13.52
C ILE A 426 -0.74 -18.15 -14.43
N ALA A 427 0.50 -17.92 -14.87
CA ALA A 427 1.24 -18.89 -15.67
C ALA A 427 1.54 -20.19 -14.89
N LEU A 428 1.90 -20.09 -13.61
CA LEU A 428 2.17 -21.25 -12.75
C LEU A 428 0.90 -22.08 -12.50
N LEU A 429 -0.24 -21.42 -12.21
CA LEU A 429 -1.55 -22.08 -12.08
C LEU A 429 -1.89 -22.91 -13.34
N ARG A 430 -1.79 -22.28 -14.53
CA ARG A 430 -2.09 -22.91 -15.83
C ARG A 430 -1.07 -23.98 -16.26
N THR A 431 0.12 -24.02 -15.66
CA THR A 431 1.18 -24.99 -15.99
C THR A 431 1.11 -26.24 -15.12
N HIS A 432 0.71 -26.11 -13.85
CA HIS A 432 0.76 -27.20 -12.87
C HIS A 432 -0.61 -27.78 -12.50
N PHE A 433 -1.72 -27.11 -12.83
CA PHE A 433 -3.09 -27.54 -12.53
C PHE A 433 -3.98 -27.45 -13.78
N SER A 434 -5.02 -28.29 -13.86
CA SER A 434 -5.95 -28.35 -15.00
C SER A 434 -7.40 -28.43 -14.49
N PRO A 435 -8.33 -27.59 -14.98
CA PRO A 435 -9.72 -27.55 -14.47
C PRO A 435 -10.45 -28.89 -14.59
N ASP A 436 -10.06 -29.73 -15.55
CA ASP A 436 -10.73 -30.98 -15.92
C ASP A 436 -10.37 -32.18 -15.02
N ILE A 437 -9.64 -31.98 -13.92
CA ILE A 437 -9.34 -33.05 -12.95
C ILE A 437 -10.63 -33.43 -12.20
N THR A 438 -11.21 -34.57 -12.57
CA THR A 438 -12.48 -35.08 -12.00
C THR A 438 -12.35 -35.74 -10.63
N ASN A 439 -11.13 -36.06 -10.20
CA ASN A 439 -10.86 -36.72 -8.91
C ASN A 439 -10.37 -35.70 -7.90
N ASP A 440 -11.27 -35.22 -7.04
CA ASP A 440 -10.93 -34.32 -5.93
C ASP A 440 -9.94 -34.96 -4.92
N ASP A 441 -9.81 -36.30 -4.91
CA ASP A 441 -8.84 -37.10 -4.12
C ASP A 441 -7.37 -36.99 -4.58
N SER A 442 -7.07 -36.20 -5.62
CA SER A 442 -5.69 -35.96 -6.04
C SER A 442 -4.90 -35.21 -4.95
N LEU A 443 -3.65 -35.60 -4.69
CA LEU A 443 -2.71 -34.85 -3.82
C LEU A 443 -2.62 -33.36 -4.23
N TYR A 444 -2.68 -33.09 -5.53
CA TYR A 444 -2.67 -31.76 -6.14
C TYR A 444 -4.06 -31.28 -6.58
N SER A 445 -5.11 -31.80 -5.94
CA SER A 445 -6.43 -31.19 -5.96
C SER A 445 -6.39 -29.77 -5.40
N LEU A 446 -7.38 -28.96 -5.76
CA LEU A 446 -7.58 -27.60 -5.27
C LEU A 446 -8.90 -27.50 -4.50
N ALA A 447 -9.57 -28.62 -4.26
CA ALA A 447 -10.78 -28.63 -3.45
C ALA A 447 -10.49 -28.08 -2.05
N ILE A 448 -11.46 -27.31 -1.54
CA ILE A 448 -11.51 -26.75 -0.18
C ILE A 448 -12.91 -27.00 0.39
N VAL A 449 -13.00 -27.20 1.71
CA VAL A 449 -14.25 -27.49 2.41
C VAL A 449 -14.34 -26.58 3.64
N SER A 450 -15.42 -25.81 3.74
CA SER A 450 -15.69 -24.93 4.88
C SER A 450 -15.61 -25.71 6.20
N GLY A 451 -14.77 -25.24 7.12
CA GLY A 451 -14.47 -25.88 8.40
C GLY A 451 -13.22 -26.76 8.43
N SER A 452 -12.69 -27.17 7.27
CA SER A 452 -11.37 -27.80 7.16
C SER A 452 -10.29 -26.72 7.09
N ASP A 453 -9.19 -26.88 7.82
CA ASP A 453 -7.94 -26.11 7.70
C ASP A 453 -8.06 -24.57 7.87
N GLY A 454 -9.23 -24.08 8.33
CA GLY A 454 -9.56 -22.66 8.47
C GLY A 454 -10.40 -22.07 7.32
N ALA A 455 -10.68 -22.85 6.27
CA ALA A 455 -11.48 -22.42 5.13
C ALA A 455 -12.93 -22.08 5.51
N ARG A 456 -13.52 -21.10 4.82
CA ARG A 456 -14.94 -20.71 4.95
C ARG A 456 -15.76 -20.93 3.69
N LEU A 457 -15.10 -21.19 2.57
CA LEU A 457 -15.71 -21.54 1.29
C LEU A 457 -15.58 -23.05 1.04
N SER A 458 -16.60 -23.63 0.40
CA SER A 458 -16.57 -25.03 -0.08
C SER A 458 -16.60 -25.04 -1.61
N HIS A 459 -15.49 -25.46 -2.24
CA HIS A 459 -15.29 -25.52 -3.69
C HIS A 459 -14.67 -26.86 -4.10
N THR A 460 -15.13 -27.46 -5.20
CA THR A 460 -14.43 -28.56 -5.89
C THR A 460 -13.15 -28.04 -6.57
N HIS A 461 -12.24 -28.93 -7.00
CA HIS A 461 -11.01 -28.55 -7.70
C HIS A 461 -11.26 -27.57 -8.86
N THR A 462 -12.17 -27.91 -9.79
CA THR A 462 -12.53 -27.06 -10.94
C THR A 462 -13.03 -25.68 -10.50
N ARG A 463 -13.88 -25.62 -9.46
CA ARG A 463 -14.44 -24.37 -8.98
C ARG A 463 -13.39 -23.49 -8.29
N GLN A 464 -12.47 -24.08 -7.52
CA GLN A 464 -11.36 -23.32 -6.92
C GLN A 464 -10.37 -22.85 -7.99
N TYR A 465 -10.03 -23.68 -8.98
CA TYR A 465 -9.16 -23.30 -10.10
C TYR A 465 -9.66 -22.03 -10.81
N HIS A 466 -10.96 -21.97 -11.14
CA HIS A 466 -11.54 -20.76 -11.73
C HIS A 466 -11.62 -19.59 -10.74
N TYR A 467 -11.91 -19.83 -9.46
CA TYR A 467 -11.96 -18.79 -8.43
C TYR A 467 -10.60 -18.13 -8.16
N VAL A 468 -9.51 -18.88 -8.24
CA VAL A 468 -8.14 -18.38 -8.18
C VAL A 468 -7.78 -17.64 -9.49
N LEU A 469 -8.00 -18.28 -10.65
CA LEU A 469 -7.64 -17.71 -11.96
C LEU A 469 -8.30 -16.35 -12.20
N GLN A 470 -9.60 -16.23 -11.94
CA GLN A 470 -10.33 -14.97 -12.12
C GLN A 470 -9.83 -13.87 -11.18
N SER A 471 -9.42 -14.22 -9.96
CA SER A 471 -9.06 -13.26 -8.91
C SER A 471 -7.65 -12.73 -9.16
N LEU A 472 -6.71 -13.61 -9.53
CA LEU A 472 -5.41 -13.19 -10.06
C LEU A 472 -5.58 -12.34 -11.34
N THR A 473 -6.47 -12.71 -12.26
CA THR A 473 -6.71 -11.93 -13.49
C THR A 473 -7.27 -10.53 -13.17
N LEU A 474 -8.19 -10.41 -12.22
CA LEU A 474 -8.71 -9.10 -11.79
C LEU A 474 -7.62 -8.26 -11.11
N TRP A 475 -6.88 -8.83 -10.15
CA TRP A 475 -5.77 -8.15 -9.50
C TRP A 475 -4.70 -7.70 -10.49
N ARG A 476 -4.46 -8.48 -11.55
CA ARG A 476 -3.53 -8.15 -12.64
C ARG A 476 -3.93 -6.88 -13.38
N GLU A 477 -5.22 -6.71 -13.68
CA GLU A 477 -5.70 -5.49 -14.35
C GLU A 477 -5.76 -4.28 -13.40
N ILE A 478 -6.08 -4.49 -12.11
CA ILE A 478 -5.99 -3.46 -11.07
C ILE A 478 -4.55 -2.97 -10.90
N ALA A 479 -3.58 -3.89 -10.78
CA ALA A 479 -2.16 -3.56 -10.74
C ALA A 479 -1.65 -2.90 -12.03
N HIS A 480 -2.31 -3.15 -13.16
CA HIS A 480 -1.97 -2.49 -14.42
C HIS A 480 -2.46 -1.04 -14.50
N ASP A 481 -3.63 -0.74 -13.94
CA ASP A 481 -4.26 0.60 -13.90
C ASP A 481 -3.95 1.38 -12.59
N MET A 482 -3.10 0.82 -11.72
CA MET A 482 -2.83 1.28 -10.34
C MET A 482 -2.59 2.79 -10.23
N PHE A 483 -1.75 3.38 -11.08
CA PHE A 483 -1.46 4.82 -11.06
C PHE A 483 -2.72 5.67 -11.38
N ARG A 484 -3.57 5.21 -12.31
CA ARG A 484 -4.83 5.88 -12.63
C ARG A 484 -5.81 5.75 -11.48
N LEU A 485 -5.94 4.56 -10.89
CA LEU A 485 -6.79 4.34 -9.72
C LEU A 485 -6.37 5.24 -8.55
N TRP A 486 -5.07 5.38 -8.29
CA TRP A 486 -4.54 6.33 -7.30
C TRP A 486 -4.89 7.81 -7.60
N CYS A 487 -4.79 8.27 -8.86
CA CYS A 487 -5.28 9.62 -9.22
C CYS A 487 -6.78 9.78 -8.95
N LEU A 488 -7.60 8.76 -9.25
CA LEU A 488 -9.04 8.81 -9.02
C LEU A 488 -9.40 8.73 -7.51
N THR A 489 -8.60 8.04 -6.69
CA THR A 489 -8.67 8.13 -5.23
C THR A 489 -8.42 9.56 -4.77
N ASP A 490 -7.39 10.22 -5.31
CA ASP A 490 -7.03 11.60 -4.98
C ASP A 490 -8.16 12.59 -5.34
N GLU A 491 -8.75 12.42 -6.54
CA GLU A 491 -9.89 13.20 -7.03
C GLU A 491 -11.19 12.97 -6.23
N ASP A 492 -11.53 11.71 -5.90
CA ASP A 492 -12.73 11.39 -5.11
C ASP A 492 -12.62 11.91 -3.67
N LEU A 493 -11.46 11.74 -3.01
CA LEU A 493 -11.26 12.18 -1.61
C LEU A 493 -11.31 13.70 -1.48
N LEU A 494 -10.65 14.43 -2.38
CA LEU A 494 -10.53 15.90 -2.36
C LEU A 494 -11.70 16.60 -3.09
N SER A 495 -12.76 15.87 -3.43
CA SER A 495 -13.94 16.41 -4.10
C SER A 495 -14.77 17.31 -3.19
N GLY A 496 -14.60 18.63 -3.33
CA GLY A 496 -15.46 19.64 -2.68
C GLY A 496 -16.95 19.58 -3.02
N SER A 497 -17.39 18.62 -3.84
CA SER A 497 -18.81 18.34 -4.14
C SER A 497 -19.43 17.22 -3.30
N VAL A 498 -18.62 16.33 -2.70
CA VAL A 498 -19.07 15.17 -1.92
C VAL A 498 -18.18 15.01 -0.68
N GLY A 499 -18.59 15.60 0.44
CA GLY A 499 -17.92 15.45 1.72
C GLY A 499 -18.10 14.06 2.35
N TYR A 500 -17.24 13.72 3.30
CA TYR A 500 -17.35 12.50 4.11
C TYR A 500 -18.35 12.66 5.27
N GLN A 501 -18.75 11.53 5.86
CA GLN A 501 -19.47 11.47 7.14
C GLN A 501 -18.63 10.68 8.14
N LEU A 502 -18.30 11.28 9.28
CA LEU A 502 -17.57 10.61 10.36
C LEU A 502 -18.54 9.65 11.07
N THR A 503 -18.30 8.34 10.96
CA THR A 503 -19.26 7.29 11.33
C THR A 503 -18.56 6.13 12.04
N ASP A 504 -19.13 5.65 13.15
CA ASP A 504 -18.67 4.40 13.75
C ASP A 504 -19.10 3.21 12.87
N THR A 505 -18.10 2.44 12.46
CA THR A 505 -18.21 1.25 11.62
C THR A 505 -18.43 -0.02 12.43
N GLY A 506 -18.12 -0.02 13.73
CA GLY A 506 -17.92 -1.22 14.55
C GLY A 506 -16.47 -1.70 14.57
N GLN A 507 -15.63 -1.22 13.65
CA GLN A 507 -14.16 -1.36 13.66
C GLN A 507 -13.45 -0.04 14.06
N GLY A 508 -14.22 0.97 14.50
CA GLY A 508 -13.72 2.31 14.82
C GLY A 508 -14.46 3.42 14.05
N LEU A 509 -14.12 4.65 14.42
CA LEU A 509 -14.69 5.88 13.89
C LEU A 509 -13.98 6.27 12.58
N HIS A 510 -14.68 6.17 11.45
CA HIS A 510 -14.09 6.32 10.12
C HIS A 510 -14.76 7.43 9.29
N ARG A 511 -13.96 8.07 8.43
CA ARG A 511 -14.44 9.00 7.40
C ARG A 511 -15.04 8.22 6.23
N ILE A 512 -16.36 8.01 6.24
CA ILE A 512 -17.08 7.33 5.16
C ILE A 512 -17.36 8.35 4.03
N GLN A 513 -16.86 8.12 2.82
CA GLN A 513 -16.99 9.03 1.68
C GLN A 513 -17.35 8.29 0.38
N PRO A 514 -18.50 8.58 -0.26
CA PRO A 514 -18.83 8.03 -1.56
C PRO A 514 -17.74 8.39 -2.59
N SER A 515 -17.17 7.37 -3.24
CA SER A 515 -16.03 7.54 -4.16
C SER A 515 -16.41 7.13 -5.60
N PRO A 516 -17.19 7.97 -6.32
CA PRO A 516 -17.83 7.60 -7.58
C PRO A 516 -16.88 7.43 -8.78
N LEU A 517 -15.70 8.06 -8.79
CA LEU A 517 -14.76 7.98 -9.91
C LEU A 517 -14.00 6.66 -9.91
N ILE A 518 -13.38 6.30 -8.78
CA ILE A 518 -12.69 5.01 -8.64
C ILE A 518 -13.68 3.84 -8.63
N SER A 519 -14.88 4.00 -8.05
CA SER A 519 -15.96 2.99 -8.16
C SER A 519 -16.29 2.67 -9.62
N ARG A 520 -16.45 3.69 -10.46
CA ARG A 520 -16.73 3.51 -11.90
C ARG A 520 -15.56 2.85 -12.63
N ALA A 521 -14.32 3.24 -12.32
CA ALA A 521 -13.13 2.62 -12.90
C ALA A 521 -13.04 1.13 -12.55
N MET A 522 -13.28 0.77 -11.28
CA MET A 522 -13.25 -0.61 -10.81
C MET A 522 -14.36 -1.48 -11.43
N HIS A 523 -15.58 -0.95 -11.60
CA HIS A 523 -16.64 -1.67 -12.31
C HIS A 523 -16.30 -1.92 -13.79
N VAL A 524 -15.59 -0.99 -14.45
CA VAL A 524 -15.10 -1.19 -15.83
C VAL A 524 -13.99 -2.25 -15.89
N LEU A 525 -13.03 -2.24 -14.96
CA LEU A 525 -11.99 -3.28 -14.86
C LEU A 525 -12.59 -4.66 -14.58
N LEU A 526 -13.58 -4.74 -13.67
CA LEU A 526 -14.31 -5.97 -13.34
C LEU A 526 -15.06 -6.53 -14.56
N HIS A 527 -15.85 -5.70 -15.25
CA HIS A 527 -16.59 -6.13 -16.44
C HIS A 527 -15.63 -6.51 -17.60
N SER A 528 -14.53 -5.78 -17.78
CA SER A 528 -13.49 -6.14 -18.77
C SER A 528 -12.81 -7.47 -18.42
N THR A 529 -12.60 -7.75 -17.13
CA THR A 529 -12.04 -9.03 -16.65
C THR A 529 -13.03 -10.18 -16.87
N GLN A 530 -14.30 -10.00 -16.51
CA GLN A 530 -15.37 -10.98 -16.73
C GLN A 530 -15.53 -11.33 -18.22
N ALA A 531 -15.43 -10.34 -19.11
CA ALA A 531 -15.48 -10.56 -20.56
C ALA A 531 -14.26 -11.32 -21.16
N LYS A 532 -13.22 -11.61 -20.35
CA LYS A 532 -12.02 -12.38 -20.74
C LYS A 532 -12.00 -13.81 -20.15
N LEU A 533 -13.06 -14.22 -19.44
CA LEU A 533 -13.10 -15.44 -18.65
C LEU A 533 -14.41 -16.21 -18.88
N ASP A 534 -14.32 -17.51 -19.12
CA ASP A 534 -15.47 -18.37 -19.42
C ASP A 534 -16.38 -18.62 -18.20
N HIS A 535 -15.85 -18.39 -17.00
CA HIS A 535 -16.53 -18.63 -15.72
C HIS A 535 -16.30 -17.49 -14.73
N TRP A 536 -17.33 -17.20 -13.92
CA TRP A 536 -17.23 -16.29 -12.78
C TRP A 536 -17.84 -16.94 -11.53
N VAL A 537 -17.09 -16.93 -10.43
CA VAL A 537 -17.41 -17.60 -9.15
C VAL A 537 -17.41 -16.60 -8.00
N GLY A 538 -18.35 -16.73 -7.06
CA GLY A 538 -18.48 -15.82 -5.92
C GLY A 538 -19.16 -14.49 -6.28
N SER A 539 -19.02 -13.50 -5.42
CA SER A 539 -19.71 -12.22 -5.56
C SER A 539 -18.92 -11.23 -6.44
N SER A 540 -19.68 -10.34 -7.08
CA SER A 540 -19.19 -9.21 -7.88
C SER A 540 -19.31 -7.87 -7.15
N VAL A 541 -19.73 -7.86 -5.88
CA VAL A 541 -19.86 -6.65 -5.06
C VAL A 541 -18.47 -6.09 -4.76
N ILE A 542 -18.31 -4.79 -4.99
CA ILE A 542 -17.17 -3.96 -4.61
C ILE A 542 -17.65 -3.05 -3.47
N HIS A 543 -16.99 -3.11 -2.33
CA HIS A 543 -17.26 -2.21 -1.19
C HIS A 543 -16.40 -0.96 -1.31
N LEU A 544 -17.04 0.21 -1.25
CA LEU A 544 -16.38 1.50 -1.45
C LEU A 544 -17.29 2.67 -1.07
N GLY A 545 -16.92 3.45 -0.06
CA GLY A 545 -17.77 4.51 0.48
C GLY A 545 -18.85 3.99 1.44
N ASP A 546 -18.61 2.86 2.10
CA ASP A 546 -19.54 2.18 3.00
C ASP A 546 -18.85 1.74 4.32
N LYS A 547 -19.54 0.98 5.18
CA LYS A 547 -18.97 0.54 6.47
C LYS A 547 -17.83 -0.48 6.33
N ASN A 548 -17.73 -1.21 5.22
CA ASN A 548 -16.73 -2.26 4.99
C ASN A 548 -15.47 -1.69 4.31
N VAL A 549 -15.63 -0.63 3.53
CA VAL A 549 -14.54 0.17 2.95
C VAL A 549 -14.93 1.66 3.00
N PRO A 550 -14.53 2.39 4.07
CA PRO A 550 -14.98 3.76 4.31
C PRO A 550 -14.76 4.74 3.16
N ASN A 551 -13.62 4.68 2.48
CA ASN A 551 -13.25 5.66 1.46
C ASN A 551 -12.23 5.10 0.46
N ALA A 552 -11.93 5.87 -0.58
CA ALA A 552 -11.01 5.49 -1.64
C ALA A 552 -9.55 5.24 -1.21
N LEU A 553 -9.10 5.78 -0.06
CA LEU A 553 -7.76 5.50 0.47
C LEU A 553 -7.70 4.07 1.03
N MET A 554 -8.63 3.74 1.93
CA MET A 554 -8.81 2.40 2.50
C MET A 554 -9.10 1.32 1.43
N PHE A 555 -9.60 1.74 0.26
CA PHE A 555 -9.74 0.89 -0.91
C PHE A 555 -8.39 0.63 -1.61
N ILE A 556 -7.68 1.69 -2.03
CA ILE A 556 -6.52 1.54 -2.91
C ILE A 556 -5.29 0.96 -2.20
N ASP A 557 -5.09 1.27 -0.91
CA ASP A 557 -3.97 0.72 -0.13
C ASP A 557 -4.07 -0.81 0.00
N LYS A 558 -5.27 -1.40 0.00
CA LYS A 558 -5.46 -2.87 -0.06
C LYS A 558 -4.86 -3.43 -1.35
N TYR A 559 -5.23 -2.90 -2.51
CA TYR A 559 -4.77 -3.44 -3.79
C TYR A 559 -3.29 -3.16 -4.10
N ALA A 560 -2.69 -2.11 -3.51
CA ALA A 560 -1.24 -1.88 -3.56
C ALA A 560 -0.41 -3.03 -2.94
N GLN A 561 -1.02 -3.86 -2.08
CA GLN A 561 -0.33 -4.94 -1.38
C GLN A 561 -0.23 -6.24 -2.20
N VAL A 562 -0.96 -6.41 -3.31
CA VAL A 562 -0.98 -7.69 -4.06
C VAL A 562 0.41 -8.09 -4.55
N GLY A 563 1.16 -7.18 -5.16
CA GLY A 563 2.52 -7.47 -5.62
C GLY A 563 3.51 -7.67 -4.46
N HIS A 564 3.25 -7.09 -3.29
CA HIS A 564 4.02 -7.36 -2.06
C HIS A 564 3.82 -8.81 -1.57
N ILE A 565 2.58 -9.34 -1.66
CA ILE A 565 2.24 -10.72 -1.30
C ILE A 565 2.86 -11.72 -2.30
N LEU A 566 2.72 -11.47 -3.61
CA LEU A 566 3.13 -12.46 -4.62
C LEU A 566 4.63 -12.48 -4.93
N ARG A 567 5.36 -11.36 -4.79
CA ARG A 567 6.81 -11.32 -5.08
C ARG A 567 7.64 -12.34 -4.27
N PRO A 568 7.48 -12.47 -2.94
CA PRO A 568 8.20 -13.48 -2.15
C PRO A 568 7.93 -14.92 -2.61
N ILE A 569 6.70 -15.23 -3.00
CA ILE A 569 6.29 -16.56 -3.47
C ILE A 569 6.96 -16.85 -4.81
N VAL A 570 6.77 -15.97 -5.80
CA VAL A 570 7.39 -16.09 -7.14
C VAL A 570 8.92 -16.18 -7.04
N ARG A 571 9.55 -15.34 -6.21
CA ARG A 571 10.99 -15.39 -5.96
C ARG A 571 11.40 -16.73 -5.37
N THR A 572 10.69 -17.24 -4.36
CA THR A 572 11.04 -18.54 -3.73
C THR A 572 10.97 -19.67 -4.75
N LEU A 573 9.92 -19.69 -5.59
CA LEU A 573 9.75 -20.68 -6.66
C LEU A 573 10.85 -20.59 -7.73
N ASP A 574 11.26 -19.38 -8.13
CA ASP A 574 12.35 -19.14 -9.10
C ASP A 574 13.78 -19.34 -8.50
N GLU A 575 13.94 -19.37 -7.16
CA GLU A 575 15.23 -19.66 -6.49
C GLU A 575 15.44 -21.15 -6.14
N ILE A 576 14.38 -21.96 -6.02
CA ILE A 576 14.49 -23.40 -5.64
C ILE A 576 15.50 -24.15 -6.51
N ASP A 577 15.48 -23.95 -7.82
CA ASP A 577 16.39 -24.63 -8.76
C ASP A 577 17.85 -24.25 -8.50
N LYS A 578 18.12 -22.97 -8.23
CA LYS A 578 19.46 -22.47 -7.91
C LYS A 578 19.95 -23.01 -6.56
N LEU A 579 19.07 -23.12 -5.57
CA LEU A 579 19.42 -23.67 -4.26
C LEU A 579 19.87 -25.13 -4.37
N VAL A 580 19.14 -25.97 -5.13
CA VAL A 580 19.52 -27.38 -5.34
C VAL A 580 20.69 -27.57 -6.31
N ASP A 581 21.04 -26.57 -7.13
CA ASP A 581 22.24 -26.60 -7.96
C ASP A 581 23.50 -26.02 -7.27
N THR A 582 23.34 -25.20 -6.24
CA THR A 582 24.45 -24.58 -5.51
C THR A 582 25.07 -25.51 -4.45
N SER A 583 24.29 -26.44 -3.89
CA SER A 583 24.75 -27.33 -2.81
C SER A 583 24.14 -28.73 -2.92
N ALA A 584 24.97 -29.77 -2.79
CA ALA A 584 24.53 -31.16 -2.78
C ALA A 584 23.74 -31.49 -1.51
N GLU A 585 24.06 -30.81 -0.41
CA GLU A 585 23.40 -30.90 0.89
C GLU A 585 21.98 -30.33 0.82
N LEU A 586 21.81 -29.14 0.21
CA LEU A 586 20.50 -28.54 -0.05
C LEU A 586 19.67 -29.39 -1.04
N ARG A 587 20.31 -29.96 -2.08
CA ARG A 587 19.65 -30.91 -2.99
C ARG A 587 19.15 -32.15 -2.24
N SER A 588 19.98 -32.72 -1.35
CA SER A 588 19.61 -33.87 -0.52
C SER A 588 18.45 -33.54 0.43
N TYR A 589 18.51 -32.38 1.11
CA TYR A 589 17.43 -31.89 1.97
C TYR A 589 16.11 -31.73 1.20
N VAL A 590 16.11 -31.05 0.04
CA VAL A 590 14.90 -30.89 -0.78
C VAL A 590 14.37 -32.23 -1.30
N GLN A 591 15.26 -33.17 -1.64
CA GLN A 591 14.86 -34.50 -2.11
C GLN A 591 14.27 -35.38 -1.00
N THR A 592 14.82 -35.31 0.22
CA THR A 592 14.37 -36.12 1.37
C THR A 592 13.14 -35.54 2.06
N SER A 593 13.08 -34.21 2.26
CA SER A 593 11.99 -33.57 3.01
C SER A 593 10.78 -33.21 2.17
N PHE A 594 10.93 -33.01 0.85
CA PHE A 594 9.85 -32.54 -0.03
C PHE A 594 9.76 -33.34 -1.34
N GLY A 595 10.43 -34.49 -1.46
CA GLY A 595 10.34 -35.32 -2.67
C GLY A 595 10.95 -34.72 -3.95
N GLY A 596 11.71 -33.63 -3.85
CA GLY A 596 12.41 -32.99 -4.98
C GLY A 596 11.87 -31.58 -5.33
N PRO A 597 12.59 -30.83 -6.19
CA PRO A 597 12.31 -29.40 -6.42
C PRO A 597 10.96 -29.14 -7.11
N GLU A 598 10.54 -29.97 -8.07
CA GLU A 598 9.24 -29.82 -8.74
C GLU A 598 8.06 -30.18 -7.84
N THR A 599 8.25 -31.14 -6.94
CA THR A 599 7.27 -31.52 -5.90
C THR A 599 7.08 -30.35 -4.94
N LEU A 600 8.17 -29.85 -4.34
CA LEU A 600 8.18 -28.68 -3.47
C LEU A 600 7.54 -27.42 -4.09
N LYS A 601 7.78 -27.14 -5.37
CA LYS A 601 7.11 -26.03 -6.09
C LYS A 601 5.60 -26.22 -6.13
N LYS A 602 5.12 -27.43 -6.42
CA LYS A 602 3.68 -27.75 -6.42
C LYS A 602 3.08 -27.70 -5.03
N ASP A 603 3.81 -28.15 -4.01
CA ASP A 603 3.36 -28.14 -2.62
C ASP A 603 3.13 -26.70 -2.12
N ILE A 604 4.05 -25.77 -2.44
CA ILE A 604 3.88 -24.33 -2.17
C ILE A 604 2.68 -23.75 -2.95
N LEU A 605 2.50 -24.13 -4.23
CA LEU A 605 1.44 -23.60 -5.08
C LEU A 605 0.05 -24.13 -4.69
N VAL A 606 -0.09 -25.41 -4.35
CA VAL A 606 -1.39 -26.02 -3.97
C VAL A 606 -1.87 -25.47 -2.61
N ASP A 607 -0.95 -25.28 -1.67
CA ASP A 607 -1.20 -24.64 -0.38
C ASP A 607 -1.70 -23.20 -0.55
N PHE A 608 -0.97 -22.39 -1.35
CA PHE A 608 -1.36 -21.02 -1.65
C PHE A 608 -2.69 -20.92 -2.42
N PHE A 609 -2.89 -21.71 -3.48
CA PHE A 609 -4.12 -21.65 -4.29
C PHE A 609 -5.36 -22.21 -3.58
N ARG A 610 -5.19 -23.01 -2.51
CA ARG A 610 -6.25 -23.29 -1.54
C ARG A 610 -6.44 -22.11 -0.59
N GLU A 611 -5.50 -21.91 0.34
CA GLU A 611 -5.70 -21.11 1.56
C GLU A 611 -5.57 -19.59 1.39
N ALA A 612 -4.97 -19.09 0.31
CA ALA A 612 -5.02 -17.65 0.00
C ALA A 612 -6.34 -17.23 -0.66
N PHE A 613 -7.25 -18.18 -0.93
CA PHE A 613 -8.50 -18.00 -1.68
C PHE A 613 -9.65 -18.82 -1.07
N ASP A 614 -9.66 -19.04 0.24
CA ASP A 614 -10.57 -19.94 0.96
C ASP A 614 -11.69 -19.23 1.77
N GLY A 615 -11.71 -17.90 1.78
CA GLY A 615 -12.62 -17.06 2.58
C GLY A 615 -12.22 -16.91 4.04
N SER A 616 -11.05 -17.40 4.46
CA SER A 616 -10.49 -17.18 5.79
C SER A 616 -10.06 -15.71 6.00
N GLY A 617 -9.85 -15.33 7.26
CA GLY A 617 -9.40 -13.99 7.68
C GLY A 617 -10.50 -12.94 7.86
N ALA A 618 -11.75 -13.18 7.43
CA ALA A 618 -12.88 -12.28 7.70
C ALA A 618 -13.37 -12.36 9.16
N ASP A 619 -14.02 -11.32 9.67
CA ASP A 619 -14.52 -11.30 11.06
C ASP A 619 -15.69 -12.29 11.29
N ASN A 620 -16.56 -12.48 10.29
CA ASN A 620 -17.77 -13.30 10.43
C ASN A 620 -18.06 -14.16 9.17
N PHE A 621 -19.09 -15.01 9.24
CA PHE A 621 -19.43 -15.97 8.17
C PHE A 621 -20.23 -15.36 6.99
N PHE A 622 -20.87 -14.20 7.18
CA PHE A 622 -21.58 -13.51 6.10
C PHE A 622 -20.62 -12.73 5.19
N ASP A 623 -19.59 -12.11 5.77
CA ASP A 623 -18.52 -11.40 5.06
C ASP A 623 -17.36 -12.31 4.61
N ALA A 624 -17.62 -13.62 4.43
CA ALA A 624 -16.61 -14.66 4.20
C ALA A 624 -15.96 -14.63 2.78
N GLY A 625 -15.21 -13.56 2.51
CA GLY A 625 -14.23 -13.46 1.41
C GLY A 625 -14.76 -13.47 -0.03
N SER A 626 -16.07 -13.64 -0.25
CA SER A 626 -16.63 -13.87 -1.59
C SER A 626 -16.79 -12.62 -2.46
N CYS A 627 -16.88 -11.43 -1.85
CA CYS A 627 -16.87 -10.13 -2.54
C CYS A 627 -15.51 -9.83 -3.19
N ILE A 628 -15.42 -8.77 -3.99
CA ILE A 628 -14.19 -8.43 -4.71
C ILE A 628 -13.03 -8.14 -3.74
N ASP A 629 -13.32 -7.40 -2.67
CA ASP A 629 -12.35 -6.94 -1.68
C ASP A 629 -11.99 -8.03 -0.67
N GLY A 630 -12.97 -8.86 -0.27
CA GLY A 630 -12.78 -9.96 0.68
C GLY A 630 -11.83 -11.06 0.19
N ARG A 631 -11.62 -11.18 -1.13
CA ARG A 631 -10.68 -12.14 -1.74
C ARG A 631 -9.24 -11.90 -1.27
N LEU A 632 -8.87 -10.66 -0.95
CA LEU A 632 -7.51 -10.33 -0.51
C LEU A 632 -7.27 -10.66 0.97
N THR A 633 -8.34 -10.70 1.77
CA THR A 633 -8.27 -10.99 3.22
C THR A 633 -7.72 -12.39 3.48
N SER A 634 -8.08 -13.38 2.66
CA SER A 634 -7.56 -14.75 2.78
C SER A 634 -6.07 -14.83 2.39
N ALA A 635 -5.63 -14.08 1.38
CA ALA A 635 -4.21 -13.98 1.05
C ALA A 635 -3.38 -13.33 2.18
N TRP A 636 -3.93 -12.33 2.88
CA TRP A 636 -3.34 -11.80 4.11
C TRP A 636 -3.29 -12.82 5.25
N ASN A 637 -4.35 -13.60 5.45
CA ASN A 637 -4.38 -14.68 6.45
C ASN A 637 -3.46 -15.87 6.09
N TRP A 638 -3.12 -16.05 4.82
CA TRP A 638 -2.05 -16.97 4.42
C TRP A 638 -0.66 -16.39 4.77
N CYS A 639 -0.44 -15.10 4.50
CA CYS A 639 0.82 -14.42 4.78
C CYS A 639 1.19 -14.42 6.27
N SER A 640 0.21 -14.19 7.16
CA SER A 640 0.44 -14.26 8.61
C SER A 640 0.81 -15.67 9.08
N ARG A 641 0.19 -16.71 8.50
CA ARG A 641 0.39 -18.13 8.84
C ARG A 641 1.57 -18.80 8.14
N LEU A 642 2.21 -18.15 7.16
CA LEU A 642 3.36 -18.70 6.40
C LEU A 642 4.48 -19.25 7.30
N HIS A 643 4.73 -18.63 8.46
CA HIS A 643 5.78 -19.06 9.39
C HIS A 643 5.57 -20.47 9.96
N ALA A 644 4.34 -20.99 9.95
CA ALA A 644 3.96 -22.32 10.41
C ALA A 644 3.93 -23.38 9.29
N LYS A 645 4.13 -22.99 8.02
CA LYS A 645 4.08 -23.90 6.87
C LYS A 645 5.36 -24.76 6.78
N PRO A 646 5.28 -26.06 6.44
CA PRO A 646 6.46 -26.95 6.37
C PRO A 646 7.57 -26.45 5.43
N PHE A 647 7.21 -25.74 4.36
CA PHE A 647 8.15 -25.15 3.39
C PHE A 647 8.72 -23.78 3.80
N PHE A 648 8.38 -23.23 4.97
CA PHE A 648 8.91 -21.93 5.44
C PHE A 648 10.46 -21.85 5.45
N PRO A 649 11.23 -22.90 5.80
CA PRO A 649 12.69 -22.88 5.69
C PRO A 649 13.19 -22.59 4.25
N ILE A 650 12.45 -23.01 3.22
CA ILE A 650 12.78 -22.75 1.81
C ILE A 650 12.63 -21.26 1.48
N PHE A 651 11.57 -20.60 1.98
CA PHE A 651 11.43 -19.15 1.88
C PHE A 651 12.64 -18.45 2.53
N LYS A 652 13.05 -18.87 3.74
CA LYS A 652 14.23 -18.32 4.42
C LYS A 652 15.51 -18.50 3.58
N LEU A 653 15.73 -19.68 2.99
CA LEU A 653 16.88 -19.97 2.11
C LEU A 653 16.86 -19.16 0.81
N ALA A 654 15.68 -18.90 0.22
CA ALA A 654 15.52 -17.98 -0.91
C ALA A 654 15.73 -16.49 -0.54
N GLY A 655 16.01 -16.20 0.73
CA GLY A 655 16.28 -14.86 1.25
C GLY A 655 15.04 -14.06 1.68
N PHE A 656 13.94 -14.73 2.02
CA PHE A 656 12.75 -14.09 2.60
C PHE A 656 13.04 -13.61 4.03
N VAL A 657 12.76 -12.33 4.29
CA VAL A 657 12.93 -11.68 5.60
C VAL A 657 11.60 -11.38 6.31
N GLY A 658 10.49 -11.35 5.57
CA GLY A 658 9.15 -10.93 6.02
C GLY A 658 8.42 -10.24 4.86
N PHE A 659 7.08 -10.11 4.92
CA PHE A 659 6.30 -9.45 3.86
C PHE A 659 6.49 -7.93 3.86
N ASP A 660 6.61 -7.31 5.04
CA ASP A 660 6.99 -5.89 5.18
C ASP A 660 8.45 -5.60 4.81
N GLY A 661 9.30 -6.63 4.84
CA GLY A 661 10.74 -6.51 4.61
C GLY A 661 11.49 -5.75 5.71
N LYS A 662 12.75 -5.41 5.42
CA LYS A 662 13.33 -4.18 5.95
C LYS A 662 13.07 -3.13 4.87
N PHE A 663 12.15 -2.19 5.15
CA PHE A 663 11.61 -1.16 4.23
C PHE A 663 12.48 -0.91 2.98
N GLY A 664 11.99 -1.39 1.82
CA GLY A 664 12.76 -1.56 0.58
C GLY A 664 13.17 -0.30 -0.17
#